data_AF-A0A972A4P4-F1
#
_entry.id   AF-A0A972A4P4-F1
#
_cell.length_a   1.000
_cell.length_b   1.000
_cell.length_c   1.000
_cell.angle_alpha   90.00
_cell.angle_beta   90.00
_cell.angle_gamma   90.00
#
_symmetry.space_group_name_H-M   'P 1'
#
loop_
_entity.id
_entity.type
_entity.pdbx_description
1 polymer ?
#
loop_
_entity_poly.entity_id
_entity_poly.type
_entity_poly.pdbx_seq_one_letter_code
_entity_poly.pdbx_strand_id
1 'polypeptide(L)'
;MIEFGYFLFYHMNMKKFDDISIALLLNDFHNEYSVSVYRGARFAAEQMGISLATFGVGSIESPVQHMAMRSRLFSLVNPEDFDGIYYVSSSLSNYIGVERFRDYVSGYKDIPSAHVGIRHESLLTFGIDNYSGMYDAVSHLITEHGRNKIAYISGTYGVYEADERLKAYRQALLDNNIEYDERYVYQGSFLRDDGFAAVKTFLDERKLDIDGLVGANDHMAIYAMKALQKRGISVPEQVSVVGFDDLVSARSCTPALTTVHQSAFDLGSFAMRRLAEGIRDNNIKAQHEQLPAPLTVRQSCGCVGSSTLHTGATQKESPDMLSEQDRGEWEEQRSFVNLMTRDLIGNFEVDEIFSVLRGQLNYLGINDFSLAQYVEHGQAEVLFDQNGHSGDIFPENQIIRGGLSRLPRPYYRHVLPLFFHEEDIGYFVSDIGTRDVPVLEIIRDHLSGALKGAHLLEAAKRHAKSLQIEVEQRTKELADRTIELEHALNVVQETSEKLERLTVMDELTGLYNRRGFAALSSQQIAIRNRNNSNLLLVYFDIDGLKTINDTLGHAVGDIAIKAFASLLKKVFRSMDIIARIGGDEFVVLAIDCTIREFRIIRRRLDQALDEYNASSNQEFHLSVSAGAAPCISESTYTIDQLMEEADAELYKEKKKKKKD
;
A
#
# COMPACT_ATOMS: atom_id res chain seq x y z
N MET A 1 55.39 -24.90 29.94
CA MET A 1 55.34 -23.55 30.55
C MET A 1 55.79 -22.55 29.50
N ILE A 2 54.86 -22.10 28.66
CA ILE A 2 55.02 -20.91 27.82
C ILE A 2 54.07 -19.89 28.46
N GLU A 3 54.61 -18.74 28.87
CA GLU A 3 53.90 -17.74 29.68
C GLU A 3 52.65 -17.21 28.96
N PHE A 4 51.50 -17.35 29.64
CA PHE A 4 50.20 -16.76 29.32
C PHE A 4 50.22 -15.22 29.48
N GLY A 5 51.05 -14.53 28.69
CA GLY A 5 51.25 -13.07 28.74
C GLY A 5 50.53 -12.26 27.65
N TYR A 6 49.84 -12.89 26.70
CA TYR A 6 49.39 -12.22 25.46
C TYR A 6 47.94 -11.72 25.44
N PHE A 7 47.11 -12.01 26.44
CA PHE A 7 45.68 -11.65 26.43
C PHE A 7 45.36 -10.17 26.75
N LEU A 8 46.34 -9.36 27.15
CA LEU A 8 46.14 -7.99 27.66
C LEU A 8 46.69 -6.86 26.75
N PHE A 9 47.28 -7.17 25.59
CA PHE A 9 48.03 -6.18 24.81
C PHE A 9 47.30 -5.51 23.63
N TYR A 10 46.14 -6.00 23.19
CA TYR A 10 45.42 -5.38 22.07
C TYR A 10 44.89 -3.98 22.40
N HIS A 11 44.60 -3.72 23.67
CA HIS A 11 43.95 -2.50 24.16
C HIS A 11 44.92 -1.42 24.66
N MET A 12 46.23 -1.69 24.70
CA MET A 12 47.24 -0.77 25.25
C MET A 12 48.01 -0.02 24.15
N ASN A 13 48.23 1.28 24.35
CA ASN A 13 49.05 2.18 23.50
C ASN A 13 48.61 2.24 22.02
N MET A 14 47.32 2.42 21.76
CA MET A 14 46.82 2.69 20.42
C MET A 14 47.20 4.12 19.95
N LYS A 15 47.69 4.23 18.72
CA LYS A 15 47.97 5.53 18.08
C LYS A 15 46.66 6.26 17.76
N LYS A 16 46.67 7.58 17.80
CA LYS A 16 45.54 8.43 17.40
C LYS A 16 45.52 8.67 15.89
N PHE A 17 44.33 8.64 15.29
CA PHE A 17 44.05 8.77 13.87
C PHE A 17 42.79 9.61 13.63
N ASP A 18 42.78 10.84 14.16
CA ASP A 18 41.60 11.73 14.21
C ASP A 18 41.06 12.17 12.83
N ASP A 19 41.87 12.01 11.78
CA ASP A 19 41.58 12.30 10.38
C ASP A 19 41.07 11.10 9.57
N ILE A 20 41.01 9.89 10.14
CA ILE A 20 40.51 8.69 9.44
C ILE A 20 39.00 8.53 9.66
N SER A 21 38.28 8.24 8.58
CA SER A 21 36.86 7.87 8.56
C SER A 21 36.68 6.46 8.00
N ILE A 22 35.96 5.59 8.71
CA ILE A 22 35.69 4.21 8.30
C ILE A 22 34.18 3.94 8.24
N ALA A 23 33.74 3.31 7.15
CA ALA A 23 32.41 2.71 7.04
C ALA A 23 32.44 1.28 7.57
N LEU A 24 31.60 0.96 8.55
CA LEU A 24 31.45 -0.39 9.07
C LEU A 24 30.14 -0.97 8.58
N LEU A 25 30.21 -2.07 7.83
CA LEU A 25 29.05 -2.78 7.33
C LEU A 25 28.93 -4.10 8.09
N LEU A 26 27.78 -4.27 8.73
CA LEU A 26 27.38 -5.52 9.35
C LEU A 26 25.92 -5.81 8.98
N ASN A 27 25.51 -7.07 9.14
CA ASN A 27 24.10 -7.41 9.09
C ASN A 27 23.31 -6.65 10.18
N ASP A 28 22.00 -6.83 10.27
CA ASP A 28 21.20 -6.28 11.36
C ASP A 28 21.81 -6.44 12.77
N PHE A 29 21.40 -5.58 13.69
CA PHE A 29 21.91 -5.58 15.07
C PHE A 29 21.31 -6.68 15.95
N HIS A 30 20.82 -7.79 15.36
CA HIS A 30 20.22 -8.92 16.10
C HIS A 30 21.19 -10.08 16.33
N ASN A 31 22.25 -10.21 15.51
CA ASN A 31 23.19 -11.32 15.61
C ASN A 31 24.25 -11.07 16.71
N GLU A 32 24.25 -11.88 17.77
CA GLU A 32 25.12 -11.73 18.96
C GLU A 32 26.62 -11.66 18.61
N TYR A 33 27.09 -12.52 17.69
CA TYR A 33 28.47 -12.51 17.21
C TYR A 33 28.81 -11.20 16.47
N SER A 34 27.96 -10.78 15.53
CA SER A 34 28.16 -9.55 14.75
C SER A 34 28.14 -8.30 15.64
N VAL A 35 27.27 -8.27 16.64
CA VAL A 35 27.20 -7.19 17.63
C VAL A 35 28.46 -7.17 18.51
N SER A 36 28.99 -8.32 18.91
CA SER A 36 30.25 -8.39 19.68
C SER A 36 31.45 -7.91 18.86
N VAL A 37 31.57 -8.32 17.59
CA VAL A 37 32.59 -7.81 16.65
C VAL A 37 32.45 -6.29 16.48
N TYR A 38 31.23 -5.80 16.27
CA TYR A 38 30.95 -4.36 16.18
C TYR A 38 31.38 -3.61 17.46
N ARG A 39 31.04 -4.12 18.65
CA ARG A 39 31.45 -3.50 19.93
C ARG A 39 32.97 -3.39 20.05
N GLY A 40 33.70 -4.42 19.63
CA GLY A 40 35.15 -4.43 19.58
C GLY A 40 35.72 -3.39 18.61
N ALA A 41 35.19 -3.36 17.39
CA ALA A 41 35.61 -2.41 16.36
C ALA A 41 35.32 -0.95 16.78
N ARG A 42 34.14 -0.70 17.35
CA ARG A 42 33.74 0.61 17.92
C ARG A 42 34.69 1.02 19.04
N PHE A 43 34.99 0.13 19.98
CA PHE A 43 35.90 0.41 21.08
C PHE A 43 37.28 0.82 20.54
N ALA A 44 37.83 0.09 19.57
CA ALA A 44 39.10 0.46 18.93
C ALA A 44 39.03 1.83 18.25
N ALA A 45 37.95 2.10 17.49
CA ALA A 45 37.75 3.38 16.84
C ALA A 45 37.72 4.54 17.85
N GLU A 46 36.98 4.39 18.96
CA GLU A 46 36.94 5.37 20.05
C GLU A 46 38.30 5.65 20.67
N GLN A 47 39.05 4.59 20.99
CA GLN A 47 40.38 4.72 21.58
C GLN A 47 41.38 5.34 20.60
N MET A 48 41.24 5.08 19.30
CA MET A 48 42.10 5.61 18.23
C MET A 48 41.64 6.98 17.70
N GLY A 49 40.45 7.46 18.07
CA GLY A 49 39.90 8.70 17.53
C GLY A 49 39.45 8.59 16.08
N ILE A 50 39.13 7.39 15.59
CA ILE A 50 38.68 7.17 14.21
C ILE A 50 37.19 7.51 14.12
N SER A 51 36.81 8.26 13.09
CA SER A 51 35.39 8.48 12.79
C SER A 51 34.76 7.22 12.22
N LEU A 52 33.65 6.77 12.79
CA LEU A 52 33.00 5.50 12.43
C LEU A 52 31.53 5.74 12.04
N ALA A 53 31.17 5.35 10.81
CA ALA A 53 29.78 5.27 10.37
C ALA A 53 29.39 3.80 10.18
N THR A 54 28.41 3.34 10.95
CA THR A 54 27.98 1.94 11.00
C THR A 54 26.68 1.75 10.25
N PHE A 55 26.69 0.93 9.21
CA PHE A 55 25.55 0.64 8.34
C PHE A 55 24.96 -0.73 8.71
N GLY A 56 23.70 -0.73 9.15
CA GLY A 56 22.92 -1.95 9.40
C GLY A 56 22.35 -2.52 8.11
N VAL A 57 23.21 -3.11 7.29
CA VAL A 57 22.85 -3.67 5.97
C VAL A 57 22.19 -5.04 6.12
N GLY A 58 21.70 -5.60 5.02
CA GLY A 58 21.21 -6.99 4.96
C GLY A 58 22.24 -7.90 4.33
N SER A 59 22.13 -9.21 4.56
CA SER A 59 22.91 -10.18 3.79
C SER A 59 22.62 -10.04 2.29
N ILE A 60 23.69 -10.06 1.48
CA ILE A 60 23.59 -9.84 0.03
C ILE A 60 22.79 -10.99 -0.59
N GLU A 61 21.81 -10.63 -1.44
CA GLU A 61 20.89 -11.57 -2.10
C GLU A 61 20.14 -12.48 -1.12
N SER A 62 19.83 -11.99 0.07
CA SER A 62 18.99 -12.72 1.02
C SER A 62 17.63 -13.06 0.41
N PRO A 63 17.15 -14.32 0.53
CA PRO A 63 15.79 -14.69 0.13
C PRO A 63 14.74 -14.12 1.10
N VAL A 64 15.16 -13.59 2.24
CA VAL A 64 14.28 -12.97 3.24
C VAL A 64 14.06 -11.51 2.87
N GLN A 65 12.83 -11.17 2.48
CA GLN A 65 12.44 -9.84 1.97
C GLN A 65 12.91 -8.69 2.86
N HIS A 66 12.66 -8.76 4.18
CA HIS A 66 13.08 -7.72 5.13
C HIS A 66 14.61 -7.51 5.17
N MET A 67 15.40 -8.56 4.91
CA MET A 67 16.86 -8.44 4.77
C MET A 67 17.24 -7.87 3.40
N ALA A 68 16.56 -8.29 2.34
CA ALA A 68 16.82 -7.81 0.99
C ALA A 68 16.67 -6.28 0.87
N MET A 69 15.62 -5.71 1.50
CA MET A 69 15.38 -4.26 1.51
C MET A 69 16.55 -3.44 2.09
N ARG A 70 17.31 -4.02 3.02
CA ARG A 70 18.48 -3.35 3.62
C ARG A 70 19.68 -3.26 2.67
N SER A 71 19.67 -4.02 1.57
CA SER A 71 20.77 -4.02 0.61
C SER A 71 20.97 -2.66 -0.07
N ARG A 72 19.94 -1.80 -0.06
CA ARG A 72 20.05 -0.43 -0.60
C ARG A 72 21.15 0.37 0.09
N LEU A 73 21.37 0.18 1.38
CA LEU A 73 22.43 0.88 2.12
C LEU A 73 23.83 0.64 1.56
N PHE A 74 24.10 -0.50 0.93
CA PHE A 74 25.39 -0.72 0.26
C PHE A 74 25.68 0.33 -0.81
N SER A 75 24.66 0.70 -1.60
CA SER A 75 24.80 1.73 -2.65
C SER A 75 25.06 3.13 -2.11
N LEU A 76 24.80 3.34 -0.82
CA LEU A 76 24.98 4.63 -0.16
C LEU A 76 26.37 4.80 0.47
N VAL A 77 27.16 3.73 0.56
CA VAL A 77 28.56 3.81 0.98
C VAL A 77 29.37 4.36 -0.19
N ASN A 78 29.64 5.67 -0.15
CA ASN A 78 30.42 6.34 -1.17
C ASN A 78 31.93 6.23 -0.88
N PRO A 79 32.74 5.73 -1.84
CA PRO A 79 34.19 5.68 -1.72
C PRO A 79 34.89 7.00 -1.38
N GLU A 80 34.32 8.13 -1.79
CA GLU A 80 34.93 9.45 -1.54
C GLU A 80 34.73 9.95 -0.10
N ASP A 81 33.81 9.31 0.64
CA ASP A 81 33.40 9.73 1.99
C ASP A 81 34.18 9.00 3.10
N PHE A 82 34.87 7.91 2.77
CA PHE A 82 35.54 7.02 3.73
C PHE A 82 36.94 6.62 3.28
N ASP A 83 37.88 6.59 4.22
CA ASP A 83 39.26 6.14 4.00
C ASP A 83 39.39 4.61 4.04
N GLY A 84 38.38 3.92 4.59
CA GLY A 84 38.35 2.48 4.71
C GLY A 84 36.96 1.89 4.91
N ILE A 85 36.83 0.61 4.56
CA ILE A 85 35.61 -0.17 4.80
C ILE A 85 35.91 -1.38 5.68
N TYR A 86 35.16 -1.51 6.76
CA TYR A 86 35.18 -2.65 7.65
C TYR A 86 33.94 -3.53 7.40
N TYR A 87 34.14 -4.78 7.01
CA TYR A 87 33.05 -5.72 6.75
C TYR A 87 33.01 -6.82 7.81
N VAL A 88 31.87 -6.99 8.49
CA VAL A 88 31.54 -8.24 9.19
C VAL A 88 31.09 -9.27 8.14
N SER A 89 32.06 -9.80 7.40
CA SER A 89 31.83 -10.50 6.13
C SER A 89 31.10 -11.83 6.29
N SER A 90 31.28 -12.52 7.42
CA SER A 90 30.56 -13.77 7.72
C SER A 90 29.04 -13.58 7.69
N SER A 91 28.52 -12.46 8.22
CA SER A 91 27.08 -12.22 8.25
C SER A 91 26.52 -11.72 6.90
N LEU A 92 27.36 -11.11 6.07
CA LEU A 92 26.94 -10.53 4.78
C LEU A 92 26.95 -11.54 3.62
N SER A 93 27.83 -12.54 3.69
CA SER A 93 28.10 -13.48 2.58
C SER A 93 27.32 -14.80 2.64
N ASN A 94 26.47 -14.99 3.66
CA ASN A 94 25.75 -16.24 3.96
C ASN A 94 24.99 -16.87 2.79
N TYR A 95 24.45 -16.06 1.86
CA TYR A 95 23.62 -16.57 0.74
C TYR A 95 24.34 -16.63 -0.60
N ILE A 96 25.53 -16.03 -0.73
CA ILE A 96 26.25 -15.90 -2.00
C ILE A 96 27.62 -16.60 -2.00
N GLY A 97 28.15 -16.93 -0.83
CA GLY A 97 29.48 -17.51 -0.66
C GLY A 97 30.61 -16.47 -0.82
N VAL A 98 31.84 -16.91 -0.48
CA VAL A 98 33.00 -16.01 -0.35
C VAL A 98 33.47 -15.43 -1.69
N GLU A 99 33.49 -16.23 -2.76
CA GLU A 99 33.95 -15.77 -4.08
C GLU A 99 33.07 -14.65 -4.65
N ARG A 100 31.75 -14.87 -4.61
CA ARG A 100 30.79 -13.88 -5.10
C ARG A 100 30.76 -12.64 -4.21
N PHE A 101 30.95 -12.82 -2.89
CA PHE A 101 31.12 -11.69 -1.97
C PHE A 101 32.38 -10.89 -2.30
N ARG A 102 33.50 -11.55 -2.64
CA ARG A 102 34.72 -10.90 -3.09
C ARG A 102 34.49 -10.10 -4.38
N ASP A 103 33.78 -10.66 -5.35
CA ASP A 103 33.43 -9.93 -6.58
C ASP A 103 32.57 -8.70 -6.28
N TYR A 104 31.64 -8.82 -5.33
CA TYR A 104 30.79 -7.71 -4.88
C TYR A 104 31.61 -6.57 -4.27
N VAL A 105 32.45 -6.87 -3.27
CA VAL A 105 33.25 -5.83 -2.58
C VAL A 105 34.33 -5.23 -3.49
N SER A 106 34.76 -5.94 -4.53
CA SER A 106 35.66 -5.39 -5.56
C SER A 106 35.04 -4.23 -6.35
N GLY A 107 33.72 -4.04 -6.26
CA GLY A 107 33.01 -2.89 -6.84
C GLY A 107 33.36 -1.55 -6.19
N TYR A 108 33.80 -1.53 -4.93
CA TYR A 108 34.19 -0.33 -4.17
C TYR A 108 35.64 0.14 -4.47
N LYS A 109 36.13 -0.13 -5.68
CA LYS A 109 37.48 0.13 -6.22
C LYS A 109 38.42 0.97 -5.32
N ASP A 110 39.57 0.40 -5.01
CA ASP A 110 40.75 1.05 -4.38
C ASP A 110 40.60 1.51 -2.92
N ILE A 111 39.42 1.38 -2.28
CA ILE A 111 39.32 1.65 -0.84
C ILE A 111 39.91 0.48 -0.03
N PRO A 112 40.84 0.75 0.89
CA PRO A 112 41.19 -0.13 2.02
C PRO A 112 40.02 -0.89 2.64
N SER A 113 40.06 -2.22 2.66
CA SER A 113 39.03 -3.01 3.34
C SER A 113 39.58 -4.07 4.30
N ALA A 114 38.87 -4.26 5.42
CA ALA A 114 39.10 -5.35 6.37
C ALA A 114 37.86 -6.23 6.47
N HIS A 115 38.06 -7.54 6.52
CA HIS A 115 36.99 -8.52 6.44
C HIS A 115 37.05 -9.50 7.61
N VAL A 116 36.04 -9.50 8.47
CA VAL A 116 35.95 -10.43 9.61
C VAL A 116 35.07 -11.62 9.30
N GLY A 117 35.54 -12.82 9.66
CA GLY A 117 34.77 -14.06 9.59
C GLY A 117 34.75 -14.74 8.22
N ILE A 118 35.61 -14.32 7.30
CA ILE A 118 35.87 -15.04 6.03
C ILE A 118 37.38 -15.22 5.84
N ARG A 119 37.76 -16.10 4.91
CA ARG A 119 39.14 -16.26 4.45
C ARG A 119 39.17 -16.18 2.93
N HIS A 120 39.99 -15.28 2.39
CA HIS A 120 40.18 -15.11 0.96
C HIS A 120 41.59 -14.57 0.68
N GLU A 121 42.27 -15.10 -0.35
CA GLU A 121 43.69 -14.81 -0.60
C GLU A 121 43.97 -13.38 -1.10
N SER A 122 42.96 -12.74 -1.70
CA SER A 122 43.07 -11.37 -2.25
C SER A 122 42.62 -10.26 -1.30
N LEU A 123 42.19 -10.59 -0.08
CA LEU A 123 41.61 -9.63 0.87
C LEU A 123 42.40 -9.62 2.18
N LEU A 124 42.38 -8.48 2.89
CA LEU A 124 42.83 -8.43 4.29
C LEU A 124 41.70 -9.02 5.16
N THR A 125 41.93 -10.21 5.70
CA THR A 125 40.91 -10.99 6.39
C THR A 125 41.34 -11.33 7.81
N PHE A 126 40.39 -11.33 8.73
CA PHE A 126 40.59 -11.63 10.13
C PHE A 126 39.67 -12.76 10.55
N GLY A 127 40.25 -13.74 11.22
CA GLY A 127 39.53 -14.88 11.75
C GLY A 127 40.06 -15.32 13.10
N ILE A 128 39.61 -16.48 13.51
CA ILE A 128 40.03 -17.13 14.75
C ILE A 128 40.73 -18.43 14.38
N ASP A 129 41.72 -18.82 15.17
CA ASP A 129 42.38 -20.12 15.02
C ASP A 129 41.42 -21.25 15.42
N ASN A 130 40.65 -21.67 14.43
CA ASN A 130 39.66 -22.74 14.52
C ASN A 130 40.31 -24.11 14.75
N TYR A 131 41.53 -24.30 14.23
CA TYR A 131 42.19 -25.59 14.21
C TYR A 131 42.79 -25.90 15.57
N SER A 132 43.67 -25.03 16.08
CA SER A 132 44.40 -25.32 17.33
C SER A 132 43.45 -25.41 18.52
N GLY A 133 42.47 -24.50 18.61
CA GLY A 133 41.49 -24.52 19.70
C GLY A 133 40.65 -25.80 19.71
N MET A 134 40.18 -26.26 18.55
CA MET A 134 39.41 -27.50 18.45
C MET A 134 40.28 -28.75 18.67
N TYR A 135 41.53 -28.73 18.18
CA TYR A 135 42.48 -29.82 18.41
C TYR A 135 42.74 -29.98 19.91
N ASP A 136 42.98 -28.88 20.62
CA ASP A 136 43.19 -28.87 22.07
C ASP A 136 41.94 -29.34 22.82
N ALA A 137 40.75 -28.94 22.40
CA ALA A 137 39.48 -29.38 22.98
C ALA A 137 39.27 -30.89 22.87
N VAL A 138 39.50 -31.47 21.69
CA VAL A 138 39.35 -32.92 21.46
C VAL A 138 40.45 -33.68 22.18
N SER A 139 41.70 -33.21 22.06
CA SER A 139 42.86 -33.81 22.75
C SER A 139 42.66 -33.82 24.26
N HIS A 140 42.11 -32.75 24.85
CA HIS A 140 41.78 -32.69 26.28
C HIS A 140 40.84 -33.82 26.73
N LEU A 141 39.81 -34.16 25.94
CA LEU A 141 38.92 -35.29 26.26
C LEU A 141 39.66 -36.63 26.23
N ILE A 142 40.61 -36.79 25.30
CA ILE A 142 41.36 -38.03 25.14
C ILE A 142 42.42 -38.18 26.23
N THR A 143 43.26 -37.16 26.43
CA THR A 143 44.45 -37.27 27.29
C THR A 143 44.13 -37.10 28.77
N GLU A 144 43.24 -36.17 29.13
CA GLU A 144 42.93 -35.86 30.54
C GLU A 144 41.79 -36.73 31.08
N HIS A 145 40.84 -37.12 30.23
CA HIS A 145 39.63 -37.87 30.64
C HIS A 145 39.55 -39.30 30.07
N GLY A 146 40.53 -39.71 29.25
CA GLY A 146 40.60 -41.07 28.70
C GLY A 146 39.47 -41.45 27.75
N ARG A 147 38.75 -40.47 27.19
CA ARG A 147 37.62 -40.70 26.28
C ARG A 147 38.13 -41.16 24.91
N ASN A 148 37.52 -42.18 24.34
CA ASN A 148 37.96 -42.74 23.04
C ASN A 148 36.83 -43.02 22.03
N LYS A 149 35.56 -42.81 22.41
CA LYS A 149 34.38 -42.88 21.54
C LYS A 149 33.72 -41.51 21.45
N ILE A 150 34.41 -40.61 20.77
CA ILE A 150 34.08 -39.18 20.75
C ILE A 150 33.20 -38.87 19.55
N ALA A 151 31.93 -38.56 19.79
CA ALA A 151 31.02 -38.06 18.76
C ALA A 151 31.30 -36.59 18.44
N TYR A 152 31.11 -36.18 17.19
CA TYR A 152 31.35 -34.82 16.72
C TYR A 152 30.12 -34.26 15.98
N ILE A 153 29.65 -33.09 16.40
CA ILE A 153 28.58 -32.35 15.73
C ILE A 153 29.23 -31.21 14.92
N SER A 154 29.32 -31.40 13.61
CA SER A 154 29.91 -30.42 12.69
C SER A 154 29.00 -29.21 12.47
N GLY A 155 29.58 -28.09 12.01
CA GLY A 155 28.84 -26.96 11.46
C GLY A 155 28.53 -27.15 9.97
N THR A 156 27.91 -26.15 9.34
CA THR A 156 27.47 -26.19 7.93
C THR A 156 28.57 -26.62 6.96
N TYR A 157 28.24 -27.56 6.07
CA TYR A 157 29.18 -28.11 5.08
C TYR A 157 29.71 -27.02 4.14
N GLY A 158 31.03 -27.03 3.90
CA GLY A 158 31.71 -26.09 2.99
C GLY A 158 31.99 -24.71 3.59
N VAL A 159 31.66 -24.50 4.87
CA VAL A 159 32.07 -23.31 5.61
C VAL A 159 33.46 -23.54 6.19
N TYR A 160 34.39 -22.62 5.91
CA TYR A 160 35.80 -22.71 6.32
C TYR A 160 35.96 -23.06 7.81
N GLU A 161 35.26 -22.37 8.70
CA GLU A 161 35.36 -22.60 10.15
C GLU A 161 34.94 -24.03 10.55
N ALA A 162 33.84 -24.53 9.98
CA ALA A 162 33.36 -25.90 10.23
C ALA A 162 34.35 -26.94 9.72
N ASP A 163 34.88 -26.73 8.52
CA ASP A 163 35.84 -27.66 7.89
C ASP A 163 37.16 -27.72 8.67
N GLU A 164 37.68 -26.57 9.15
CA GLU A 164 38.91 -26.54 9.95
C GLU A 164 38.71 -27.21 11.32
N ARG A 165 37.58 -26.96 11.99
CA ARG A 165 37.25 -27.61 13.27
C ARG A 165 37.11 -29.14 13.08
N LEU A 166 36.50 -29.61 11.99
CA LEU A 166 36.39 -31.04 11.67
C LEU A 166 37.75 -31.67 11.35
N LYS A 167 38.62 -30.96 10.63
CA LYS A 167 40.01 -31.40 10.38
C LYS A 167 40.78 -31.56 11.68
N ALA A 168 40.66 -30.60 12.60
CA ALA A 168 41.30 -30.66 13.91
C ALA A 168 40.81 -31.86 14.74
N TYR A 169 39.51 -32.15 14.74
CA TYR A 169 38.95 -33.35 15.36
C TYR A 169 39.57 -34.64 14.77
N ARG A 170 39.61 -34.76 13.44
CA ARG A 170 40.21 -35.92 12.76
C ARG A 170 41.68 -36.10 13.13
N GLN A 171 42.44 -35.01 13.15
CA GLN A 171 43.86 -35.05 13.47
C GLN A 171 44.09 -35.43 14.94
N ALA A 172 43.31 -34.87 15.88
CA ALA A 172 43.42 -35.19 17.30
C ALA A 172 43.14 -36.68 17.59
N LEU A 173 42.18 -37.30 16.88
CA LEU A 173 41.96 -38.74 16.96
C LEU A 173 43.17 -39.53 16.44
N LEU A 174 43.66 -39.16 15.25
CA LEU A 174 44.79 -39.82 14.60
C LEU A 174 46.05 -39.78 15.47
N ASP A 175 46.40 -38.61 16.01
CA ASP A 175 47.59 -38.41 16.83
C ASP A 175 47.53 -39.18 18.17
N ASN A 176 46.31 -39.53 18.62
CA ASN A 176 46.07 -40.35 19.81
C ASN A 176 45.72 -41.82 19.48
N ASN A 177 45.96 -42.28 18.25
CA ASN A 177 45.70 -43.65 17.79
C ASN A 177 44.24 -44.12 17.92
N ILE A 178 43.28 -43.21 17.75
CA ILE A 178 41.85 -43.53 17.65
C ILE A 178 41.45 -43.53 16.18
N GLU A 179 40.84 -44.62 15.70
CA GLU A 179 40.38 -44.74 14.32
C GLU A 179 39.23 -43.78 14.04
N TYR A 180 39.33 -43.01 12.96
CA TYR A 180 38.25 -42.13 12.51
C TYR A 180 37.11 -42.95 11.92
N ASP A 181 35.91 -42.81 12.48
CA ASP A 181 34.69 -43.42 11.98
C ASP A 181 33.65 -42.34 11.67
N GLU A 182 33.27 -42.23 10.39
CA GLU A 182 32.30 -41.24 9.91
C GLU A 182 30.93 -41.37 10.61
N ARG A 183 30.58 -42.55 11.14
CA ARG A 183 29.34 -42.74 11.91
C ARG A 183 29.30 -41.88 13.19
N TYR A 184 30.44 -41.49 13.75
CA TYR A 184 30.53 -40.59 14.90
C TYR A 184 30.39 -39.10 14.53
N VAL A 185 30.25 -38.77 13.25
CA VAL A 185 30.09 -37.39 12.78
C VAL A 185 28.63 -37.12 12.40
N TYR A 186 28.06 -36.05 12.96
CA TYR A 186 26.77 -35.50 12.54
C TYR A 186 27.00 -34.18 11.83
N GLN A 187 26.43 -34.04 10.63
CA GLN A 187 26.50 -32.81 9.85
C GLN A 187 25.42 -31.83 10.34
N GLY A 188 25.81 -30.85 11.15
CA GLY A 188 24.92 -29.80 11.67
C GLY A 188 24.97 -28.50 10.87
N SER A 189 24.34 -27.47 11.42
CA SER A 189 24.12 -26.15 10.84
C SER A 189 24.35 -25.00 11.84
N PHE A 190 25.05 -25.27 12.95
CA PHE A 190 25.27 -24.37 14.09
C PHE A 190 24.02 -24.02 14.91
N LEU A 191 22.87 -24.66 14.63
CA LEU A 191 21.61 -24.38 15.29
C LEU A 191 21.38 -25.28 16.50
N ARG A 192 20.62 -24.78 17.47
CA ARG A 192 20.28 -25.53 18.70
C ARG A 192 19.61 -26.88 18.43
N ASP A 193 18.81 -26.98 17.36
CA ASP A 193 18.04 -28.18 17.05
C ASP A 193 18.96 -29.33 16.58
N ASP A 194 20.13 -29.00 16.01
CA ASP A 194 21.16 -29.97 15.62
C ASP A 194 21.68 -30.73 16.84
N GLY A 195 21.76 -30.10 18.02
CA GLY A 195 22.19 -30.76 19.25
C GLY A 195 21.26 -31.92 19.65
N PHE A 196 19.94 -31.73 19.56
CA PHE A 196 18.97 -32.79 19.83
C PHE A 196 18.98 -33.87 18.76
N ALA A 197 19.02 -33.44 17.48
CA ALA A 197 19.00 -34.34 16.34
C ALA A 197 20.24 -35.23 16.32
N ALA A 198 21.42 -34.67 16.58
CA ALA A 198 22.68 -35.41 16.64
C ALA A 198 22.65 -36.52 17.69
N VAL A 199 22.21 -36.22 18.93
CA VAL A 199 22.14 -37.24 19.99
C VAL A 199 21.15 -38.35 19.64
N LYS A 200 19.99 -38.01 19.05
CA LYS A 200 19.05 -39.01 18.53
C LYS A 200 19.70 -39.88 17.45
N THR A 201 20.39 -39.27 16.49
CA THR A 201 21.04 -39.98 15.40
C THR A 201 22.17 -40.90 15.91
N PHE A 202 23.02 -40.42 16.82
CA PHE A 202 24.11 -41.24 17.38
C PHE A 202 23.58 -42.42 18.20
N LEU A 203 22.66 -42.18 19.14
CA LEU A 203 22.26 -43.19 20.12
C LEU A 203 21.09 -44.08 19.64
N ASP A 204 20.10 -43.50 18.98
CA ASP A 204 18.85 -44.20 18.67
C ASP A 204 18.91 -44.84 17.26
N GLU A 205 19.44 -44.10 16.28
CA GLU A 205 19.45 -44.52 14.87
C GLU A 205 20.70 -45.34 14.53
N ARG A 206 21.89 -44.83 14.89
CA ARG A 206 23.19 -45.48 14.62
C ARG A 206 23.62 -46.43 15.73
N LYS A 207 22.99 -46.36 16.90
CA LYS A 207 23.25 -47.21 18.08
C LYS A 207 24.72 -47.22 18.49
N LEU A 208 25.35 -46.04 18.45
CA LEU A 208 26.73 -45.85 18.86
C LEU A 208 26.84 -45.75 20.36
N ASP A 209 27.91 -46.33 20.90
CA ASP A 209 28.37 -46.06 22.25
C ASP A 209 29.30 -44.85 22.21
N ILE A 210 29.04 -43.83 23.03
CA ILE A 210 29.81 -42.59 23.06
C ILE A 210 30.19 -42.29 24.52
N ASP A 211 31.42 -41.82 24.73
CA ASP A 211 31.93 -41.38 26.04
C ASP A 211 32.43 -39.93 26.00
N GLY A 212 32.50 -39.34 24.80
CA GLY A 212 32.75 -37.92 24.57
C GLY A 212 31.84 -37.36 23.47
N LEU A 213 31.50 -36.08 23.57
CA LEU A 213 30.77 -35.36 22.53
C LEU A 213 31.34 -33.95 22.37
N VAL A 214 31.70 -33.61 21.14
CA VAL A 214 32.26 -32.30 20.78
C VAL A 214 31.32 -31.62 19.81
N GLY A 215 30.83 -30.44 20.19
CA GLY A 215 30.06 -29.57 19.30
C GLY A 215 30.97 -28.57 18.60
N ALA A 216 30.77 -28.38 17.29
CA ALA A 216 31.45 -27.31 16.56
C ALA A 216 31.05 -25.91 17.05
N ASN A 217 29.99 -25.76 17.85
CA ASN A 217 29.71 -24.57 18.64
C ASN A 217 29.01 -24.89 19.98
N ASP A 218 28.90 -23.88 20.85
CA ASP A 218 28.32 -23.98 22.17
C ASP A 218 26.84 -24.31 22.14
N HIS A 219 26.07 -23.72 21.22
CA HIS A 219 24.64 -24.03 21.13
C HIS A 219 24.42 -25.52 20.84
N MET A 220 25.07 -26.10 19.83
CA MET A 220 24.93 -27.52 19.54
C MET A 220 25.39 -28.39 20.71
N ALA A 221 26.49 -28.04 21.37
CA ALA A 221 27.01 -28.77 22.53
C ALA A 221 26.05 -28.71 23.75
N ILE A 222 25.53 -27.53 24.11
CA ILE A 222 24.58 -27.33 25.21
C ILE A 222 23.30 -28.13 24.97
N TYR A 223 22.78 -28.09 23.74
CA TYR A 223 21.52 -28.77 23.43
C TYR A 223 21.70 -30.29 23.26
N ALA A 224 22.87 -30.75 22.82
CA ALA A 224 23.26 -32.16 22.91
C ALA A 224 23.37 -32.63 24.36
N MET A 225 24.00 -31.85 25.24
CA MET A 225 24.06 -32.13 26.68
C MET A 225 22.66 -32.27 27.29
N LYS A 226 21.74 -31.36 26.96
CA LYS A 226 20.32 -31.47 27.37
C LYS A 226 19.66 -32.74 26.84
N ALA A 227 19.97 -33.14 25.60
CA ALA A 227 19.43 -34.35 24.99
C ALA A 227 19.93 -35.65 25.64
N LEU A 228 21.19 -35.66 26.09
CA LEU A 228 21.79 -36.76 26.88
C LEU A 228 21.15 -36.85 28.26
N GLN A 229 21.07 -35.73 28.98
CA GLN A 229 20.45 -35.66 30.32
C GLN A 229 18.99 -36.13 30.30
N LYS A 230 18.22 -35.78 29.26
CA LYS A 230 16.83 -36.27 29.08
C LYS A 230 16.74 -37.79 28.92
N ARG A 231 17.81 -38.44 28.46
CA ARG A 231 17.92 -39.90 28.34
C ARG A 231 18.48 -40.55 29.61
N GLY A 232 18.67 -39.79 30.68
CA GLY A 232 19.28 -40.27 31.92
C GLY A 232 20.79 -40.51 31.81
N ILE A 233 21.44 -40.00 30.76
CA ILE A 233 22.89 -40.09 30.56
C ILE A 233 23.52 -38.91 31.27
N SER A 234 24.41 -39.18 32.23
CA SER A 234 25.04 -38.14 33.02
C SER A 234 26.20 -37.46 32.28
N VAL A 235 26.27 -36.14 32.41
CA VAL A 235 27.37 -35.30 31.93
C VAL A 235 27.94 -34.63 33.17
N PRO A 236 29.24 -34.79 33.49
CA PRO A 236 30.29 -35.39 32.65
C PRO A 236 30.56 -36.89 32.85
N GLU A 237 29.95 -37.59 33.82
CA GLU A 237 30.49 -38.89 34.26
C GLU A 237 30.40 -39.98 33.18
N GLN A 238 29.26 -40.09 32.48
CA GLN A 238 29.11 -41.03 31.38
C GLN A 238 29.63 -40.46 30.06
N VAL A 239 29.26 -39.21 29.74
CA VAL A 239 29.67 -38.54 28.51
C VAL A 239 30.23 -37.16 28.82
N SER A 240 31.50 -36.94 28.48
CA SER A 240 32.13 -35.61 28.57
C SER A 240 31.72 -34.75 27.37
N VAL A 241 31.33 -33.50 27.60
CA VAL A 241 30.84 -32.60 26.53
C VAL A 241 31.73 -31.36 26.41
N VAL A 242 32.13 -30.99 25.19
CA VAL A 242 32.89 -29.77 24.89
C VAL A 242 32.25 -28.99 23.74
N GLY A 243 32.25 -27.66 23.82
CA GLY A 243 31.77 -26.76 22.77
C GLY A 243 32.87 -25.87 22.17
N PHE A 244 32.43 -24.82 21.48
CA PHE A 244 33.26 -23.79 20.86
C PHE A 244 32.44 -22.49 20.85
N ASP A 245 33.04 -21.34 21.16
CA ASP A 245 32.54 -19.95 21.08
C ASP A 245 32.68 -19.21 22.44
N ASP A 246 32.56 -19.93 23.56
CA ASP A 246 32.50 -19.39 24.93
C ASP A 246 31.37 -18.37 25.18
N LEU A 247 30.17 -18.71 24.72
CA LEU A 247 28.97 -17.90 24.91
C LEU A 247 28.62 -17.77 26.40
N VAL A 248 27.89 -16.71 26.75
CA VAL A 248 27.36 -16.52 28.12
C VAL A 248 26.54 -17.74 28.57
N SER A 249 25.77 -18.33 27.65
CA SER A 249 24.98 -19.53 27.91
C SER A 249 25.81 -20.77 28.29
N ALA A 250 27.07 -20.86 27.84
CA ALA A 250 28.00 -21.93 28.21
C ALA A 250 28.45 -21.83 29.69
N ARG A 251 28.47 -20.62 30.25
CA ARG A 251 28.80 -20.37 31.67
C ARG A 251 27.62 -20.66 32.59
N SER A 252 26.40 -20.46 32.11
CA SER A 252 25.16 -20.57 32.90
C SER A 252 24.44 -21.92 32.79
N CYS A 253 24.89 -22.83 31.92
CA CYS A 253 24.32 -24.17 31.85
C CYS A 253 24.83 -25.07 33.00
N THR A 254 24.11 -26.17 33.26
CA THR A 254 24.48 -27.13 34.32
C THR A 254 24.67 -28.53 33.72
N PRO A 255 25.87 -29.14 33.82
CA PRO A 255 27.12 -28.52 34.28
C PRO A 255 27.60 -27.38 33.36
N ALA A 256 28.46 -26.49 33.88
CA ALA A 256 29.03 -25.41 33.06
C ALA A 256 29.89 -25.99 31.93
N LEU A 257 29.68 -25.51 30.70
CA LEU A 257 30.25 -26.08 29.48
C LEU A 257 31.73 -25.69 29.32
N THR A 258 32.57 -26.71 29.21
CA THR A 258 33.95 -26.63 28.71
C THR A 258 33.89 -26.31 27.23
N THR A 259 34.64 -25.31 26.79
CA THR A 259 34.49 -24.75 25.44
C THR A 259 35.77 -24.06 25.00
N VAL A 260 35.89 -23.77 23.70
CA VAL A 260 36.98 -22.96 23.15
C VAL A 260 36.58 -21.49 23.16
N HIS A 261 37.41 -20.62 23.75
CA HIS A 261 37.14 -19.19 23.86
C HIS A 261 37.49 -18.44 22.57
N GLN A 262 36.45 -17.98 21.88
CA GLN A 262 36.55 -17.13 20.71
C GLN A 262 36.17 -15.69 21.10
N SER A 263 37.17 -14.81 21.25
CA SER A 263 36.89 -13.40 21.56
C SER A 263 36.49 -12.63 20.30
N ALA A 264 35.19 -12.59 20.02
CA ALA A 264 34.62 -11.79 18.93
C ALA A 264 34.88 -10.28 19.12
N PHE A 265 34.87 -9.80 20.37
CA PHE A 265 35.22 -8.44 20.73
C PHE A 265 36.68 -8.12 20.37
N ASP A 266 37.64 -8.94 20.79
CA ASP A 266 39.05 -8.68 20.48
C ASP A 266 39.33 -8.82 18.99
N LEU A 267 38.66 -9.74 18.30
CA LEU A 267 38.73 -9.86 16.85
C LEU A 267 38.27 -8.58 16.16
N GLY A 268 37.18 -8.00 16.63
CA GLY A 268 36.66 -6.74 16.11
C GLY A 268 37.62 -5.57 16.31
N SER A 269 38.14 -5.46 17.53
CA SER A 269 39.12 -4.43 17.91
C SER A 269 40.41 -4.56 17.10
N PHE A 270 40.92 -5.79 16.96
CA PHE A 270 42.14 -6.10 16.22
C PHE A 270 42.01 -5.75 14.74
N ALA A 271 40.93 -6.19 14.08
CA ALA A 271 40.69 -5.90 12.68
C ALA A 271 40.59 -4.39 12.41
N MET A 272 39.92 -3.63 13.28
CA MET A 272 39.78 -2.18 13.15
C MET A 272 41.14 -1.49 13.25
N ARG A 273 41.94 -1.89 14.25
CA ARG A 273 43.28 -1.35 14.44
C ARG A 273 44.19 -1.61 13.23
N ARG A 274 44.19 -2.85 12.73
CA ARG A 274 45.03 -3.25 11.58
C ARG A 274 44.61 -2.53 10.30
N LEU A 275 43.31 -2.34 10.08
CA LEU A 275 42.80 -1.52 8.98
C LEU A 275 43.32 -0.08 9.06
N ALA A 276 43.16 0.58 10.21
CA ALA A 276 43.58 1.96 10.40
C ALA A 276 45.10 2.17 10.29
N GLU A 277 45.90 1.25 10.85
CA GLU A 277 47.36 1.23 10.67
C GLU A 277 47.73 1.07 9.19
N GLY A 278 47.06 0.15 8.48
CA GLY A 278 47.27 -0.09 7.06
C GLY A 278 46.93 1.11 6.17
N ILE A 279 45.82 1.82 6.48
CA ILE A 279 45.44 3.08 5.82
C ILE A 279 46.52 4.13 6.03
N ARG A 280 46.96 4.34 7.28
CA ARG A 280 47.97 5.35 7.61
C ARG A 280 49.31 5.10 6.92
N ASP A 281 49.76 3.85 6.96
CA ASP A 281 51.07 3.47 6.44
C ASP A 281 51.03 3.22 4.92
N ASN A 282 49.86 3.37 4.29
CA ASN A 282 49.57 3.05 2.89
C ASN A 282 50.08 1.64 2.52
N ASN A 283 49.81 0.68 3.41
CA ASN A 283 50.38 -0.67 3.38
C ASN A 283 49.34 -1.72 3.77
N ILE A 284 48.28 -1.81 2.97
CA ILE A 284 47.29 -2.88 3.10
C ILE A 284 47.67 -4.00 2.16
N LYS A 285 47.90 -5.18 2.74
CA LYS A 285 48.23 -6.40 2.01
C LYS A 285 47.12 -7.40 2.20
N ALA A 286 46.82 -8.12 1.13
CA ALA A 286 45.99 -9.30 1.22
C ALA A 286 46.68 -10.33 2.10
N GLN A 287 46.12 -10.56 3.28
CA GLN A 287 46.68 -11.42 4.31
C GLN A 287 45.55 -11.92 5.19
N HIS A 288 45.66 -13.17 5.63
CA HIS A 288 44.81 -13.71 6.68
C HIS A 288 45.55 -13.63 8.01
N GLU A 289 44.97 -12.93 8.98
CA GLU A 289 45.47 -12.88 10.36
C GLU A 289 44.45 -13.56 11.27
N GLN A 290 44.92 -14.34 12.25
CA GLN A 290 44.06 -15.09 13.17
C GLN A 290 44.39 -14.76 14.61
N LEU A 291 43.36 -14.65 15.45
CA LEU A 291 43.52 -14.60 16.90
C LEU A 291 43.49 -16.02 17.50
N PRO A 292 44.27 -16.29 18.55
CA PRO A 292 44.27 -17.59 19.21
C PRO A 292 42.91 -17.85 19.89
N ALA A 293 42.47 -19.11 19.89
CA ALA A 293 41.25 -19.57 20.53
C ALA A 293 41.58 -20.61 21.61
N PRO A 294 41.90 -20.20 22.85
CA PRO A 294 42.31 -21.14 23.88
C PRO A 294 41.14 -21.95 24.42
N LEU A 295 41.41 -23.19 24.83
CA LEU A 295 40.47 -24.01 25.57
C LEU A 295 40.15 -23.40 26.95
N THR A 296 38.87 -23.24 27.24
CA THR A 296 38.33 -22.83 28.54
C THR A 296 37.69 -24.02 29.23
N VAL A 297 38.44 -24.60 30.18
CA VAL A 297 38.04 -25.79 30.93
C VAL A 297 36.99 -25.43 32.00
N ARG A 298 35.88 -26.19 32.01
CA ARG A 298 34.81 -26.10 33.02
C ARG A 298 34.38 -27.50 33.47
N GLN A 299 33.12 -27.67 33.85
CA GLN A 299 32.62 -28.86 34.53
C GLN A 299 32.18 -29.96 33.56
N SER A 300 31.70 -29.62 32.37
CA SER A 300 31.10 -30.60 31.43
C SER A 300 32.09 -31.62 30.85
N CYS A 301 33.40 -31.39 30.96
CA CYS A 301 34.39 -32.38 30.54
C CYS A 301 34.73 -33.39 31.66
N GLY A 302 34.46 -33.06 32.93
CA GLY A 302 34.86 -33.85 34.10
C GLY A 302 35.85 -33.14 35.02
N CYS A 303 36.45 -32.03 34.59
CA CYS A 303 37.35 -31.25 35.43
C CYS A 303 36.58 -30.58 36.58
N VAL A 304 37.04 -30.80 37.81
CA VAL A 304 36.59 -30.04 38.97
C VAL A 304 37.40 -28.75 38.99
N GLY A 305 36.72 -27.60 38.93
CA GLY A 305 37.41 -26.31 38.84
C GLY A 305 38.47 -26.17 39.93
N SER A 306 39.76 -26.11 39.54
CA SER A 306 40.72 -25.43 40.38
C SER A 306 40.26 -23.99 40.46
N SER A 307 39.82 -23.56 41.62
CA SER A 307 39.88 -22.15 41.99
C SER A 307 41.35 -21.73 41.99
N THR A 308 41.93 -21.53 40.80
CA THR A 308 43.15 -20.75 40.66
C THR A 308 42.76 -19.33 41.03
N LEU A 309 43.08 -18.99 42.28
CA LEU A 309 43.26 -17.63 42.73
C LEU A 309 44.05 -16.86 41.67
N HIS A 310 43.37 -16.09 40.83
CA HIS A 310 43.97 -14.95 40.16
C HIS A 310 44.18 -13.86 41.24
N THR A 311 45.15 -14.08 42.13
CA THR A 311 45.79 -13.00 42.87
C THR A 311 46.75 -12.31 41.90
N GLY A 312 46.28 -11.23 41.25
CA GLY A 312 47.18 -10.31 40.54
C GLY A 312 46.67 -9.67 39.25
N ALA A 313 45.50 -10.05 38.73
CA ALA A 313 44.84 -9.28 37.69
C ALA A 313 43.65 -8.58 38.33
N THR A 314 43.68 -7.24 38.38
CA THR A 314 42.50 -6.44 38.69
C THR A 314 41.29 -7.01 37.95
N GLN A 315 40.25 -7.40 38.69
CA GLN A 315 38.90 -7.58 38.15
C GLN A 315 38.51 -6.29 37.43
N LYS A 316 38.86 -6.18 36.15
CA LYS A 316 38.02 -5.47 35.20
C LYS A 316 37.19 -6.56 34.58
N GLU A 317 35.94 -6.60 35.02
CA GLU A 317 34.86 -7.35 34.41
C GLU A 317 35.01 -7.27 32.89
N SER A 318 35.04 -8.42 32.22
CA SER A 318 34.82 -8.44 30.78
C SER A 318 33.47 -7.75 30.51
N PRO A 319 33.35 -6.86 29.51
CA PRO A 319 32.13 -6.06 29.27
C PRO A 319 30.85 -6.86 28.96
N ASP A 320 30.94 -8.20 28.87
CA ASP A 320 29.86 -9.09 28.46
C ASP A 320 28.97 -9.61 29.62
N MET A 321 29.13 -9.05 30.83
CA MET A 321 28.20 -9.28 31.95
C MET A 321 27.12 -8.20 31.96
N LEU A 322 25.88 -8.54 31.60
CA LEU A 322 24.73 -7.73 32.00
C LEU A 322 24.44 -8.02 33.48
N SER A 323 24.75 -7.06 34.35
CA SER A 323 24.43 -7.07 35.78
C SER A 323 22.90 -7.16 36.00
N GLU A 324 22.46 -7.48 37.22
CA GLU A 324 21.02 -7.39 37.58
C GLU A 324 20.47 -5.96 37.35
N GLN A 325 21.33 -4.96 37.43
CA GLN A 325 21.03 -3.56 37.13
C GLN A 325 20.77 -3.36 35.63
N ASP A 326 21.58 -3.99 34.76
CA ASP A 326 21.40 -3.94 33.30
C ASP A 326 20.12 -4.66 32.84
N ARG A 327 19.66 -5.70 33.56
CA ARG A 327 18.37 -6.37 33.26
C ARG A 327 17.17 -5.49 33.60
N GLY A 328 17.21 -4.78 34.72
CA GLY A 328 16.16 -3.82 35.10
C GLY A 328 16.09 -2.65 34.12
N GLU A 329 17.24 -2.11 33.72
CA GLU A 329 17.34 -1.07 32.68
C GLU A 329 16.79 -1.57 31.33
N TRP A 330 17.01 -2.83 30.97
CA TRP A 330 16.50 -3.41 29.71
C TRP A 330 14.97 -3.54 29.68
N GLU A 331 14.35 -3.96 30.79
CA GLU A 331 12.89 -4.02 30.90
C GLU A 331 12.25 -2.62 30.88
N GLU A 332 12.92 -1.63 31.47
CA GLU A 332 12.51 -0.23 31.46
C GLU A 332 12.61 0.37 30.04
N GLN A 333 13.74 0.15 29.35
CA GLN A 333 13.93 0.55 27.95
C GLN A 333 12.88 -0.08 27.04
N ARG A 334 12.59 -1.37 27.19
CA ARG A 334 11.58 -2.06 26.39
C ARG A 334 10.16 -1.54 26.66
N SER A 335 9.86 -1.22 27.92
CA SER A 335 8.58 -0.60 28.29
C SER A 335 8.44 0.80 27.69
N PHE A 336 9.53 1.57 27.67
CA PHE A 336 9.58 2.90 27.05
C PHE A 336 9.44 2.84 25.53
N VAL A 337 10.11 1.89 24.88
CA VAL A 337 9.96 1.67 23.43
C VAL A 337 8.50 1.36 23.07
N ASN A 338 7.78 0.57 23.87
CA ASN A 338 6.35 0.33 23.66
C ASN A 338 5.47 1.59 23.86
N LEU A 339 5.86 2.50 24.76
CA LEU A 339 5.19 3.79 24.92
C LEU A 339 5.44 4.70 23.70
N MET A 340 6.69 4.75 23.23
CA MET A 340 7.08 5.43 21.99
C MET A 340 6.29 4.89 20.79
N THR A 341 6.15 3.56 20.67
CA THR A 341 5.33 2.91 19.63
C THR A 341 3.91 3.48 19.59
N ARG A 342 3.26 3.58 20.75
CA ARG A 342 1.88 4.10 20.84
C ARG A 342 1.81 5.54 20.36
N ASP A 343 2.77 6.36 20.77
CA ASP A 343 2.76 7.79 20.48
C ASP A 343 3.18 8.08 19.02
N LEU A 344 4.06 7.26 18.42
CA LEU A 344 4.45 7.38 17.01
C LEU A 344 3.35 6.90 16.05
N ILE A 345 2.68 5.78 16.35
CA ILE A 345 1.62 5.23 15.48
C ILE A 345 0.36 6.12 15.50
N GLY A 346 0.16 6.91 16.55
CA GLY A 346 -0.98 7.82 16.67
C GLY A 346 -0.85 9.12 15.86
N ASN A 347 0.36 9.46 15.39
CA ASN A 347 0.62 10.72 14.69
C ASN A 347 0.79 10.48 13.18
N PHE A 348 0.12 11.30 12.39
CA PHE A 348 0.10 11.17 10.92
C PHE A 348 0.63 12.42 10.21
N GLU A 349 1.23 13.35 10.96
CA GLU A 349 1.93 14.51 10.43
C GLU A 349 3.42 14.40 10.76
N VAL A 350 4.28 14.68 9.77
CA VAL A 350 5.74 14.51 9.89
C VAL A 350 6.30 15.38 11.03
N ASP A 351 5.76 16.59 11.22
CA ASP A 351 6.16 17.50 12.30
C ASP A 351 5.81 16.97 13.69
N GLU A 352 4.67 16.27 13.84
CA GLU A 352 4.27 15.63 15.10
C GLU A 352 5.17 14.43 15.41
N ILE A 353 5.46 13.61 14.40
CA ILE A 353 6.42 12.50 14.50
C ILE A 353 7.78 13.04 14.98
N PHE A 354 8.27 14.14 14.42
CA PHE A 354 9.52 14.77 14.86
C PHE A 354 9.48 15.21 16.33
N SER A 355 8.40 15.87 16.75
CA SER A 355 8.25 16.34 18.13
C SER A 355 8.29 15.20 19.13
N VAL A 356 7.64 14.07 18.81
CA VAL A 356 7.67 12.85 19.63
C VAL A 356 9.08 12.27 19.70
N LEU A 357 9.77 12.16 18.58
CA LEU A 357 11.13 11.62 18.52
C LEU A 357 12.13 12.46 19.32
N ARG A 358 12.12 13.78 19.16
CA ARG A 358 13.02 14.67 19.91
C ARG A 358 12.87 14.53 21.42
N GLY A 359 11.65 14.34 21.92
CA GLY A 359 11.41 14.12 23.35
C GLY A 359 11.85 12.75 23.84
N GLN A 360 11.59 11.70 23.04
CA GLN A 360 11.74 10.32 23.48
C GLN A 360 13.12 9.71 23.20
N LEU A 361 13.78 10.08 22.10
CA LEU A 361 15.12 9.58 21.76
C LEU A 361 16.18 10.06 22.78
N ASN A 362 16.05 11.30 23.27
CA ASN A 362 16.90 11.82 24.35
C ASN A 362 16.80 10.97 25.64
N TYR A 363 15.62 10.43 25.95
CA TYR A 363 15.43 9.56 27.12
C TYR A 363 16.14 8.20 26.95
N LEU A 364 16.25 7.71 25.72
CA LEU A 364 17.03 6.52 25.37
C LEU A 364 18.54 6.80 25.26
N GLY A 365 18.98 8.04 25.53
CA GLY A 365 20.37 8.45 25.46
C GLY A 365 20.86 8.83 24.06
N ILE A 366 19.97 8.83 23.05
CA ILE A 366 20.30 9.30 21.68
C ILE A 366 20.15 10.81 21.66
N ASN A 367 21.26 11.53 21.62
CA ASN A 367 21.26 12.99 21.73
C ASN A 367 21.34 13.67 20.36
N ASP A 368 21.90 12.97 19.38
CA ASP A 368 22.04 13.43 18.00
C ASP A 368 21.44 12.41 17.03
N PHE A 369 20.52 12.90 16.20
CA PHE A 369 19.88 12.11 15.15
C PHE A 369 19.44 13.00 13.97
N SER A 370 19.30 12.37 12.82
CA SER A 370 18.69 12.97 11.63
C SER A 370 17.88 11.94 10.86
N LEU A 371 16.85 12.42 10.17
CA LEU A 371 15.98 11.61 9.36
C LEU A 371 16.00 12.15 7.93
N ALA A 372 16.23 11.27 6.96
CA ALA A 372 16.16 11.60 5.54
C ALA A 372 15.15 10.70 4.83
N GLN A 373 14.45 11.26 3.84
CA GLN A 373 13.57 10.51 2.95
C GLN A 373 14.12 10.51 1.52
N TYR A 374 13.93 9.43 0.78
CA TYR A 374 14.26 9.40 -0.62
C TYR A 374 13.26 10.23 -1.42
N VAL A 375 13.78 10.97 -2.40
CA VAL A 375 12.99 11.73 -3.37
C VAL A 375 13.38 11.30 -4.79
N GLU A 376 12.67 11.77 -5.81
CA GLU A 376 12.91 11.34 -7.19
C GLU A 376 14.34 11.64 -7.66
N HIS A 377 14.81 10.89 -8.67
CA HIS A 377 16.10 11.08 -9.35
C HIS A 377 17.37 10.80 -8.51
N GLY A 378 17.31 9.85 -7.56
CA GLY A 378 18.48 9.44 -6.77
C GLY A 378 18.92 10.50 -5.75
N GLN A 379 17.95 11.26 -5.25
CA GLN A 379 18.15 12.28 -4.25
C GLN A 379 17.49 11.87 -2.94
N ALA A 380 17.93 12.49 -1.85
CA ALA A 380 17.27 12.41 -0.56
C ALA A 380 17.10 13.80 0.01
N GLU A 381 16.08 13.97 0.85
CA GLU A 381 15.72 15.20 1.54
C GLU A 381 15.85 14.99 3.04
N VAL A 382 16.48 15.91 3.75
CA VAL A 382 16.49 15.92 5.22
C VAL A 382 15.09 16.31 5.69
N LEU A 383 14.36 15.36 6.27
CA LEU A 383 13.05 15.62 6.90
C LEU A 383 13.22 16.48 8.14
N PHE A 384 14.19 16.13 8.99
CA PHE A 384 14.60 16.94 10.13
C PHE A 384 15.95 16.46 10.68
N ASP A 385 16.73 17.39 11.25
CA ASP A 385 17.83 17.10 12.16
C ASP A 385 17.47 17.49 13.61
N GLN A 386 18.29 17.03 14.55
CA GLN A 386 18.29 17.45 15.96
C GLN A 386 18.10 18.97 16.20
N ASN A 387 18.66 19.82 15.34
CA ASN A 387 18.61 21.28 15.44
C ASN A 387 17.35 21.87 14.78
N GLY A 388 16.51 21.05 14.16
CA GLY A 388 15.29 21.45 13.47
C GLY A 388 15.52 21.93 12.04
N HIS A 389 16.67 21.66 11.42
CA HIS A 389 16.86 21.92 9.99
C HIS A 389 16.12 20.85 9.18
N SER A 390 15.44 21.28 8.11
CA SER A 390 14.68 20.43 7.19
C SER A 390 14.70 21.00 5.77
N GLY A 391 14.38 20.17 4.78
CA GLY A 391 14.22 20.56 3.38
C GLY A 391 15.49 20.59 2.54
N ASP A 392 16.65 20.27 3.13
CA ASP A 392 17.91 20.17 2.38
C ASP A 392 17.89 18.92 1.49
N ILE A 393 17.96 19.11 0.17
CA ILE A 393 18.00 18.03 -0.83
C ILE A 393 19.44 17.80 -1.30
N PHE A 394 19.86 16.54 -1.35
CA PHE A 394 21.22 16.11 -1.70
C PHE A 394 21.20 14.78 -2.47
N PRO A 395 22.28 14.42 -3.20
CA PRO A 395 22.39 13.09 -3.82
C PRO A 395 22.36 11.99 -2.75
N GLU A 396 21.54 10.95 -2.93
CA GLU A 396 21.33 9.92 -1.89
C GLU A 396 22.62 9.18 -1.50
N ASN A 397 23.58 9.08 -2.43
CA ASN A 397 24.91 8.50 -2.20
C ASN A 397 25.89 9.43 -1.46
N GLN A 398 25.52 10.68 -1.17
CA GLN A 398 26.32 11.61 -0.36
C GLN A 398 25.70 11.72 1.04
N ILE A 399 25.48 10.59 1.72
CA ILE A 399 24.87 10.54 3.07
C ILE A 399 25.61 11.45 4.04
N ILE A 400 26.92 11.66 3.85
CA ILE A 400 27.64 12.62 4.67
C ILE A 400 27.01 14.01 4.56
N ARG A 401 26.70 14.51 3.36
CA ARG A 401 26.00 15.80 3.18
C ARG A 401 24.55 15.80 3.66
N GLY A 402 23.93 14.63 3.76
CA GLY A 402 22.55 14.41 4.21
C GLY A 402 22.34 14.25 5.71
N GLY A 403 23.31 14.65 6.54
CA GLY A 403 23.18 14.61 8.00
C GLY A 403 24.44 14.24 8.78
N LEU A 404 25.49 13.69 8.15
CA LEU A 404 26.78 13.42 8.85
C LEU A 404 27.77 14.61 8.80
N SER A 405 27.60 15.58 7.89
CA SER A 405 28.61 16.60 7.50
C SER A 405 28.71 17.81 8.42
N ARG A 406 27.97 17.85 9.54
CA ARG A 406 28.02 18.96 10.51
C ARG A 406 28.82 18.64 11.77
N LEU A 407 29.51 17.51 11.81
CA LEU A 407 30.04 16.98 13.07
C LEU A 407 31.57 17.13 13.16
N PRO A 408 32.08 17.63 14.31
CA PRO A 408 33.51 17.60 14.56
C PRO A 408 33.98 16.15 14.60
N ARG A 409 35.10 15.85 13.95
CA ARG A 409 35.76 14.56 14.08
C ARG A 409 36.38 14.43 15.48
N PRO A 410 36.36 13.24 16.09
CA PRO A 410 35.73 12.01 15.60
C PRO A 410 34.22 11.98 15.80
N TYR A 411 33.50 11.38 14.85
CA TYR A 411 32.08 11.10 14.97
C TYR A 411 31.81 9.60 14.96
N TYR A 412 30.68 9.23 15.53
CA TYR A 412 30.28 7.86 15.78
C TYR A 412 28.80 7.74 15.47
N ARG A 413 28.44 7.11 14.35
CA ARG A 413 27.07 7.18 13.81
C ARG A 413 26.56 5.81 13.37
N HIS A 414 25.27 5.60 13.56
CA HIS A 414 24.51 4.48 13.01
C HIS A 414 23.67 4.98 11.84
N VAL A 415 23.66 4.23 10.74
CA VAL A 415 22.82 4.47 9.56
C VAL A 415 21.94 3.25 9.36
N LEU A 416 20.64 3.47 9.45
CA LEU A 416 19.61 2.44 9.37
C LEU A 416 18.64 2.75 8.21
N PRO A 417 18.29 1.78 7.36
CA PRO A 417 17.38 2.04 6.25
C PRO A 417 15.95 2.12 6.77
N LEU A 418 15.14 3.03 6.21
CA LEU A 418 13.72 3.11 6.48
C LEU A 418 12.96 2.56 5.29
N PHE A 419 12.14 1.56 5.53
CA PHE A 419 11.38 0.91 4.48
C PHE A 419 10.11 0.30 5.05
N PHE A 420 9.06 0.24 4.24
CA PHE A 420 7.80 -0.39 4.61
C PHE A 420 7.38 -1.34 3.50
N HIS A 421 7.34 -2.64 3.81
CA HIS A 421 7.16 -3.71 2.82
C HIS A 421 8.23 -3.64 1.72
N GLU A 422 7.85 -3.38 0.46
CA GLU A 422 8.74 -3.33 -0.70
C GLU A 422 9.13 -1.89 -1.09
N GLU A 423 8.82 -0.91 -0.25
CA GLU A 423 9.05 0.50 -0.53
C GLU A 423 10.17 1.05 0.35
N ASP A 424 11.21 1.57 -0.30
CA ASP A 424 12.25 2.34 0.35
C ASP A 424 11.72 3.74 0.68
N ILE A 425 11.73 4.11 1.95
CA ILE A 425 11.26 5.41 2.44
C ILE A 425 12.43 6.38 2.58
N GLY A 426 13.56 5.92 3.13
CA GLY A 426 14.67 6.79 3.47
C GLY A 426 15.71 6.11 4.34
N TYR A 427 16.33 6.88 5.22
CA TYR A 427 17.24 6.36 6.24
C TYR A 427 17.23 7.21 7.50
N PHE A 428 17.54 6.57 8.62
CA PHE A 428 17.67 7.17 9.94
C PHE A 428 19.13 7.14 10.37
N VAL A 429 19.63 8.29 10.80
CA VAL A 429 20.98 8.44 11.36
C VAL A 429 20.86 8.77 12.84
N SER A 430 21.63 8.08 13.67
CA SER A 430 21.72 8.36 15.11
C SER A 430 23.16 8.31 15.60
N ASP A 431 23.44 8.98 16.70
CA ASP A 431 24.66 8.80 17.47
C ASP A 431 24.71 7.44 18.19
N ILE A 432 25.86 7.19 18.81
CA ILE A 432 26.15 5.96 19.54
C ILE A 432 25.63 6.02 21.01
N GLY A 433 24.74 6.97 21.31
CA GLY A 433 24.28 7.23 22.67
C GLY A 433 23.58 6.04 23.36
N THR A 434 22.98 5.13 22.60
CA THR A 434 22.38 3.91 23.18
C THR A 434 23.42 2.87 23.57
N ARG A 435 23.28 2.31 24.79
CA ARG A 435 24.03 1.13 25.21
C ARG A 435 23.54 -0.15 24.52
N ASP A 436 22.29 -0.16 24.06
CA ASP A 436 21.65 -1.31 23.41
C ASP A 436 21.33 -0.99 21.93
N VAL A 437 22.16 -1.51 21.02
CA VAL A 437 22.03 -1.31 19.58
C VAL A 437 20.76 -1.96 18.98
N PRO A 438 20.33 -3.15 19.43
CA PRO A 438 19.01 -3.70 19.12
C PRO A 438 17.82 -2.74 19.28
N VAL A 439 17.87 -1.78 20.22
CA VAL A 439 16.79 -0.79 20.38
C VAL A 439 16.64 0.11 19.15
N LEU A 440 17.75 0.42 18.46
CA LEU A 440 17.72 1.22 17.23
C LEU A 440 16.95 0.50 16.10
N GLU A 441 16.99 -0.83 16.06
CA GLU A 441 16.22 -1.60 15.08
C GLU A 441 14.71 -1.45 15.32
N ILE A 442 14.30 -1.48 16.59
CA ILE A 442 12.90 -1.28 16.96
C ILE A 442 12.47 0.16 16.59
N ILE A 443 13.30 1.16 16.90
CA ILE A 443 13.02 2.55 16.52
C ILE A 443 12.87 2.68 14.99
N ARG A 444 13.77 2.07 14.22
CA ARG A 444 13.72 2.07 12.75
C ARG A 444 12.41 1.48 12.22
N ASP A 445 11.94 0.36 12.77
CA ASP A 445 10.67 -0.25 12.34
C ASP A 445 9.48 0.69 12.59
N HIS A 446 9.44 1.32 13.77
CA HIS A 446 8.37 2.26 14.12
C HIS A 446 8.40 3.53 13.27
N LEU A 447 9.59 4.08 13.03
CA LEU A 447 9.79 5.22 12.14
C LEU A 447 9.30 4.92 10.73
N SER A 448 9.65 3.75 10.20
CA SER A 448 9.22 3.33 8.86
C SER A 448 7.70 3.24 8.76
N GLY A 449 7.04 2.67 9.77
CA GLY A 449 5.57 2.59 9.83
C GLY A 449 4.90 3.96 9.96
N ALA A 450 5.41 4.83 10.85
CA ALA A 450 4.84 6.16 11.09
C ALA A 450 4.97 7.06 9.84
N LEU A 451 6.14 7.08 9.20
CA LEU A 451 6.36 7.85 7.97
C LEU A 451 5.45 7.37 6.84
N LYS A 452 5.31 6.05 6.67
CA LYS A 452 4.40 5.52 5.66
C LYS A 452 2.95 5.91 5.94
N GLY A 453 2.53 5.86 7.20
CA GLY A 453 1.21 6.33 7.63
C GLY A 453 0.98 7.80 7.28
N ALA A 454 1.95 8.66 7.57
CA ALA A 454 1.89 10.09 7.25
C ALA A 454 1.80 10.34 5.73
N HIS A 455 2.65 9.68 4.92
CA HIS A 455 2.61 9.80 3.46
C HIS A 455 1.28 9.34 2.86
N LEU A 456 0.73 8.23 3.34
CA LEU A 456 -0.58 7.71 2.88
C LEU A 456 -1.71 8.69 3.23
N LEU A 457 -1.70 9.27 4.43
CA LEU A 457 -2.71 10.26 4.81
C LEU A 457 -2.59 11.54 3.99
N GLU A 458 -1.37 12.01 3.74
CA GLU A 458 -1.15 13.19 2.91
C GLU A 458 -1.61 12.96 1.46
N ALA A 459 -1.31 11.80 0.88
CA ALA A 459 -1.80 11.41 -0.43
C ALA A 459 -3.35 11.36 -0.47
N ALA A 460 -3.98 10.80 0.56
CA ALA A 460 -5.44 10.79 0.70
C ALA A 460 -6.02 12.20 0.82
N LYS A 461 -5.42 13.09 1.63
CA LYS A 461 -5.81 14.51 1.75
C LYS A 461 -5.71 15.24 0.40
N ARG A 462 -4.60 15.05 -0.34
CA ARG A 462 -4.40 15.64 -1.68
C ARG A 462 -5.44 15.12 -2.68
N HIS A 463 -5.71 13.82 -2.68
CA HIS A 463 -6.71 13.22 -3.57
C HIS A 463 -8.13 13.71 -3.24
N ALA A 464 -8.50 13.77 -1.95
CA ALA A 464 -9.79 14.30 -1.52
C ALA A 464 -10.00 15.76 -1.96
N LYS A 465 -8.97 16.61 -1.85
CA LYS A 465 -9.01 17.99 -2.34
C LYS A 465 -9.17 18.07 -3.85
N SER A 466 -8.47 17.23 -4.61
CA SER A 466 -8.63 17.15 -6.07
C SER A 466 -10.04 16.73 -6.45
N LEU A 467 -10.59 15.71 -5.78
CA LEU A 467 -11.94 15.22 -6.03
C LEU A 467 -13.00 16.28 -5.68
N GLN A 468 -12.80 17.04 -4.61
CA GLN A 468 -13.70 18.15 -4.26
C GLN A 468 -13.76 19.21 -5.37
N ILE A 469 -12.61 19.60 -5.92
CA ILE A 469 -12.55 20.55 -7.04
C ILE A 469 -13.27 19.99 -8.27
N GLU A 470 -13.08 18.71 -8.59
CA GLU A 470 -13.76 18.05 -9.70
C GLU A 470 -15.29 17.99 -9.49
N VAL A 471 -15.75 17.65 -8.29
CA VAL A 471 -17.17 17.62 -7.93
C VAL A 471 -17.79 19.00 -8.06
N GLU A 472 -17.13 20.06 -7.58
CA GLU A 472 -17.61 21.44 -7.72
C GLU A 472 -17.74 21.84 -9.20
N GLN A 473 -16.76 21.49 -10.03
CA GLN A 473 -16.80 21.75 -11.47
C GLN A 473 -17.94 20.99 -12.16
N ARG A 474 -18.09 19.69 -11.88
CA ARG A 474 -19.19 18.87 -12.42
C ARG A 474 -20.56 19.34 -11.98
N THR A 475 -20.69 19.77 -10.73
CA THR A 475 -21.97 20.29 -10.20
C THR A 475 -22.38 21.57 -10.95
N LYS A 476 -21.41 22.43 -11.30
CA LYS A 476 -21.67 23.62 -12.11
C LYS A 476 -22.09 23.27 -13.54
N GLU A 477 -21.38 22.35 -14.21
CA GLU A 477 -21.73 21.87 -15.56
C GLU A 477 -23.15 21.26 -15.60
N LEU A 478 -23.51 20.48 -14.58
CA LEU A 478 -24.85 19.90 -14.43
C LEU A 478 -25.92 20.97 -14.24
N ALA A 479 -25.65 22.01 -13.44
CA ALA A 479 -26.58 23.11 -13.24
C ALA A 479 -26.83 23.88 -14.56
N ASP A 480 -25.77 24.21 -15.30
CA ASP A 480 -25.88 24.88 -16.60
C ASP A 480 -26.67 24.02 -17.61
N ARG A 481 -26.41 22.70 -17.64
CA ARG A 481 -27.14 21.78 -18.53
C ARG A 481 -28.60 21.63 -18.15
N THR A 482 -28.92 21.67 -16.86
CA THR A 482 -30.30 21.62 -16.36
C THR A 482 -31.07 22.84 -16.85
N ILE A 483 -30.48 24.04 -16.75
CA ILE A 483 -31.09 25.27 -17.27
C ILE A 483 -31.31 25.20 -18.79
N GLU A 484 -30.33 24.70 -19.55
CA GLU A 484 -30.49 24.51 -21.00
C GLU A 484 -31.62 23.53 -21.36
N LEU A 485 -31.73 22.42 -20.63
CA LEU A 485 -32.77 21.41 -20.83
C LEU A 485 -34.16 21.96 -20.51
N GLU A 486 -34.30 22.71 -19.42
CA GLU A 486 -35.56 23.38 -19.07
C GLU A 486 -36.00 24.35 -20.17
N HIS A 487 -35.08 25.15 -20.71
CA HIS A 487 -35.37 26.04 -21.82
C HIS A 487 -35.79 25.27 -23.09
N ALA A 488 -35.06 24.21 -23.45
CA ALA A 488 -35.40 23.38 -24.60
C ALA A 488 -36.79 22.72 -24.44
N LEU A 489 -37.14 22.26 -23.24
CA LEU A 489 -38.42 21.65 -22.95
C LEU A 489 -39.59 22.63 -23.16
N ASN A 490 -39.45 23.87 -22.67
CA ASN A 490 -40.46 24.91 -22.87
C ASN A 490 -40.70 25.21 -24.35
N VAL A 491 -39.63 25.33 -25.14
CA VAL A 491 -39.73 25.57 -26.59
C VAL A 491 -40.47 24.42 -27.30
N VAL A 492 -40.18 23.18 -26.93
CA VAL A 492 -40.86 22.00 -27.49
C VAL A 492 -42.36 22.02 -27.15
N GLN A 493 -42.72 22.32 -25.89
CA GLN A 493 -44.13 22.40 -25.47
C GLN A 493 -44.91 23.47 -26.24
N GLU A 494 -44.38 24.70 -26.32
CA GLU A 494 -45.04 25.78 -27.07
C GLU A 494 -45.23 25.44 -28.55
N THR A 495 -44.25 24.75 -29.14
CA THR A 495 -44.31 24.35 -30.56
C THR A 495 -45.38 23.27 -30.76
N SER A 496 -45.49 22.31 -29.84
CA SER A 496 -46.51 21.26 -29.87
C SER A 496 -47.92 21.85 -29.79
N GLU A 497 -48.17 22.78 -28.85
CA GLU A 497 -49.48 23.43 -28.70
C GLU A 497 -49.89 24.22 -29.96
N LYS A 498 -48.94 24.90 -30.60
CA LYS A 498 -49.17 25.63 -31.85
C LYS A 498 -49.52 24.67 -33.01
N LEU A 499 -48.81 23.55 -33.13
CA LEU A 499 -49.09 22.54 -34.16
C LEU A 499 -50.49 21.92 -33.97
N GLU A 500 -50.87 21.59 -32.75
CA GLU A 500 -52.19 21.02 -32.46
C GLU A 500 -53.31 21.96 -32.94
N ARG A 501 -53.23 23.27 -32.63
CA ARG A 501 -54.25 24.24 -33.07
C ARG A 501 -54.37 24.36 -34.59
N LEU A 502 -53.24 24.32 -35.32
CA LEU A 502 -53.24 24.42 -36.78
C LEU A 502 -53.82 23.17 -37.47
N THR A 503 -53.81 22.02 -36.81
CA THR A 503 -54.27 20.76 -37.44
C THR A 503 -55.78 20.52 -37.32
N VAL A 504 -56.46 21.12 -36.33
CA VAL A 504 -57.88 20.80 -36.01
C VAL A 504 -58.89 21.93 -36.29
N MET A 505 -58.44 23.15 -36.60
CA MET A 505 -59.30 24.31 -36.85
C MET A 505 -59.34 24.70 -38.33
N ASP A 506 -60.44 25.31 -38.78
CA ASP A 506 -60.58 25.96 -40.08
C ASP A 506 -60.07 27.40 -40.00
N GLU A 507 -59.11 27.76 -40.86
CA GLU A 507 -58.41 29.06 -40.83
C GLU A 507 -59.34 30.25 -41.10
N LEU A 508 -60.38 30.06 -41.92
CA LEU A 508 -61.24 31.16 -42.32
C LEU A 508 -62.30 31.51 -41.26
N THR A 509 -62.85 30.51 -40.59
CA THR A 509 -64.00 30.66 -39.68
C THR A 509 -63.65 30.50 -38.20
N GLY A 510 -62.48 29.93 -37.88
CA GLY A 510 -62.11 29.57 -36.51
C GLY A 510 -63.08 28.57 -35.88
N LEU A 511 -63.75 27.75 -36.69
CA LEU A 511 -64.50 26.56 -36.29
C LEU A 511 -63.59 25.32 -36.39
N TYR A 512 -64.05 24.16 -35.93
CA TYR A 512 -63.30 22.93 -36.21
C TYR A 512 -63.29 22.66 -37.71
N ASN A 513 -62.16 22.16 -38.22
CA ASN A 513 -62.10 21.63 -39.58
C ASN A 513 -62.63 20.18 -39.59
N ARG A 514 -62.67 19.55 -40.77
CA ARG A 514 -63.12 18.16 -40.92
C ARG A 514 -62.40 17.16 -39.98
N ARG A 515 -61.10 17.35 -39.75
CA ARG A 515 -60.32 16.47 -38.84
C ARG A 515 -60.69 16.71 -37.38
N GLY A 516 -60.77 17.98 -36.96
CA GLY A 516 -61.20 18.35 -35.61
C GLY A 516 -62.61 17.86 -35.29
N PHE A 517 -63.53 17.98 -36.25
CA PHE A 517 -64.90 17.48 -36.13
C PHE A 517 -64.96 15.97 -35.95
N ALA A 518 -64.25 15.21 -36.80
CA ALA A 518 -64.26 13.75 -36.72
C ALA A 518 -63.74 13.26 -35.37
N ALA A 519 -62.61 13.82 -34.90
CA ALA A 519 -62.01 13.44 -33.62
C ALA A 519 -62.96 13.69 -32.43
N LEU A 520 -63.54 14.89 -32.35
CA LEU A 520 -64.43 15.27 -31.25
C LEU A 520 -65.78 14.56 -31.32
N SER A 521 -66.34 14.40 -32.51
CA SER A 521 -67.62 13.72 -32.72
C SER A 521 -67.53 12.23 -32.40
N SER A 522 -66.43 11.55 -32.76
CA SER A 522 -66.19 10.15 -32.35
C SER A 522 -66.15 9.99 -30.84
N GLN A 523 -65.53 10.94 -30.13
CA GLN A 523 -65.50 10.94 -28.66
C GLN A 523 -66.92 11.10 -28.08
N GLN A 524 -67.73 12.03 -28.61
CA GLN A 524 -69.09 12.24 -28.12
C GLN A 524 -70.03 11.06 -28.39
N ILE A 525 -69.89 10.39 -29.54
CA ILE A 525 -70.63 9.15 -29.84
C ILE A 525 -70.27 8.04 -28.85
N ALA A 526 -68.97 7.89 -28.51
CA ALA A 526 -68.54 6.91 -27.51
C ALA A 526 -69.10 7.20 -26.11
N ILE A 527 -69.19 8.48 -25.71
CA ILE A 527 -69.80 8.90 -24.44
C ILE A 527 -71.31 8.61 -24.45
N ARG A 528 -72.00 8.93 -25.55
CA ARG A 528 -73.42 8.67 -25.73
C ARG A 528 -73.77 7.19 -25.61
N ASN A 529 -72.96 6.30 -26.21
CA ASN A 529 -73.15 4.84 -26.09
C ASN A 529 -73.09 4.34 -24.64
N ARG A 530 -72.50 5.11 -23.71
CA ARG A 530 -72.48 4.78 -22.26
C ARG A 530 -73.63 5.44 -21.50
N ASN A 531 -74.01 6.66 -21.87
CA ASN A 531 -74.91 7.51 -21.07
C ASN A 531 -76.33 7.68 -21.64
N ASN A 532 -76.61 7.07 -22.81
CA ASN A 532 -77.88 7.14 -23.54
C ASN A 532 -78.41 8.56 -23.78
N SER A 533 -77.49 9.51 -24.05
CA SER A 533 -77.83 10.91 -24.38
C SER A 533 -78.31 11.06 -25.83
N ASN A 534 -79.14 12.07 -26.11
CA ASN A 534 -79.58 12.35 -27.48
C ASN A 534 -78.50 13.11 -28.24
N LEU A 535 -78.09 12.64 -29.41
CA LEU A 535 -77.23 13.41 -30.31
C LEU A 535 -77.99 13.73 -31.58
N LEU A 536 -77.81 14.94 -32.09
CA LEU A 536 -78.39 15.37 -33.36
C LEU A 536 -77.29 15.94 -34.24
N LEU A 537 -77.09 15.34 -35.41
CA LEU A 537 -76.21 15.91 -36.42
C LEU A 537 -77.03 16.80 -37.34
N VAL A 538 -76.58 18.03 -37.53
CA VAL A 538 -77.20 19.00 -38.43
C VAL A 538 -76.16 19.41 -39.47
N TYR A 539 -76.52 19.17 -40.73
CA TYR A 539 -75.72 19.54 -41.89
C TYR A 539 -76.30 20.80 -42.50
N PHE A 540 -75.47 21.83 -42.68
CA PHE A 540 -75.83 23.11 -43.25
C PHE A 540 -75.06 23.35 -44.55
N ASP A 541 -75.70 24.05 -45.46
CA ASP A 541 -75.09 24.55 -46.69
C ASP A 541 -75.59 25.95 -47.00
N ILE A 542 -74.66 26.85 -47.33
CA ILE A 542 -74.97 28.23 -47.70
C ILE A 542 -75.54 28.26 -49.13
N ASP A 543 -76.81 28.62 -49.24
CA ASP A 543 -77.50 28.67 -50.51
C ASP A 543 -76.91 29.80 -51.40
N GLY A 544 -76.51 29.44 -52.63
CA GLY A 544 -76.09 30.41 -53.63
C GLY A 544 -74.69 31.01 -53.41
N LEU A 545 -73.84 30.42 -52.56
CA LEU A 545 -72.48 30.93 -52.32
C LEU A 545 -71.67 31.07 -53.61
N LYS A 546 -71.80 30.14 -54.55
CA LYS A 546 -71.16 30.24 -55.87
C LYS A 546 -71.59 31.50 -56.63
N THR A 547 -72.87 31.85 -56.61
CA THR A 547 -73.38 33.07 -57.25
C THR A 547 -72.81 34.33 -56.59
N ILE A 548 -72.68 34.33 -55.25
CA ILE A 548 -72.04 35.43 -54.50
C ILE A 548 -70.58 35.56 -54.94
N ASN A 549 -69.83 34.46 -55.01
CA ASN A 549 -68.44 34.44 -55.45
C ASN A 549 -68.28 34.92 -56.90
N ASP A 550 -69.11 34.42 -57.81
CA ASP A 550 -69.04 34.71 -59.24
C ASP A 550 -69.45 36.16 -59.57
N THR A 551 -70.31 36.77 -58.74
CA THR A 551 -70.85 38.13 -58.97
C THR A 551 -70.12 39.21 -58.19
N LEU A 552 -69.74 38.93 -56.93
CA LEU A 552 -69.22 39.91 -55.97
C LEU A 552 -67.77 39.61 -55.53
N GLY A 553 -67.20 38.48 -55.99
CA GLY A 553 -65.83 38.07 -55.71
C GLY A 553 -65.68 37.21 -54.45
N HIS A 554 -64.62 36.41 -54.43
CA HIS A 554 -64.33 35.46 -53.34
C HIS A 554 -64.17 36.12 -51.97
N ALA A 555 -63.66 37.35 -51.89
CA ALA A 555 -63.54 38.07 -50.62
C ALA A 555 -64.90 38.35 -49.97
N VAL A 556 -65.95 38.59 -50.77
CA VAL A 556 -67.32 38.78 -50.27
C VAL A 556 -67.96 37.44 -49.90
N GLY A 557 -67.66 36.36 -50.63
CA GLY A 557 -68.03 35.01 -50.21
C GLY A 557 -67.41 34.60 -48.88
N ASP A 558 -66.15 34.94 -48.63
CA ASP A 558 -65.48 34.71 -47.35
C ASP A 558 -66.19 35.46 -46.19
N ILE A 559 -66.70 36.67 -46.45
CA ILE A 559 -67.52 37.42 -45.49
C ILE A 559 -68.83 36.66 -45.21
N ALA A 560 -69.50 36.14 -46.23
CA ALA A 560 -70.72 35.34 -46.07
C ALA A 560 -70.47 34.07 -45.23
N ILE A 561 -69.37 33.36 -45.49
CA ILE A 561 -68.94 32.16 -44.75
C ILE A 561 -68.64 32.51 -43.28
N LYS A 562 -67.88 33.58 -43.02
CA LYS A 562 -67.56 34.05 -41.66
C LYS A 562 -68.79 34.51 -40.88
N ALA A 563 -69.72 35.18 -41.56
CA ALA A 563 -70.98 35.61 -40.98
C ALA A 563 -71.80 34.40 -40.54
N PHE A 564 -71.95 33.39 -41.41
CA PHE A 564 -72.68 32.17 -41.06
C PHE A 564 -72.02 31.40 -39.91
N ALA A 565 -70.69 31.25 -39.92
CA ALA A 565 -69.95 30.64 -38.82
C ALA A 565 -70.19 31.35 -37.48
N SER A 566 -70.24 32.69 -37.49
CA SER A 566 -70.52 33.50 -36.29
C SER A 566 -71.96 33.34 -35.81
N LEU A 567 -72.93 33.23 -36.73
CA LEU A 567 -74.33 32.95 -36.41
C LEU A 567 -74.49 31.57 -35.79
N LEU A 568 -73.82 30.54 -36.32
CA LEU A 568 -73.80 29.19 -35.73
C LEU A 568 -73.26 29.23 -34.29
N LYS A 569 -72.13 29.89 -34.05
CA LYS A 569 -71.55 30.06 -32.69
C LYS A 569 -72.49 30.77 -31.72
N LYS A 570 -73.34 31.69 -32.20
CA LYS A 570 -74.30 32.44 -31.37
C LYS A 570 -75.56 31.63 -31.06
N VAL A 571 -75.99 30.78 -31.99
CA VAL A 571 -77.24 30.04 -31.89
C VAL A 571 -77.08 28.72 -31.12
N PHE A 572 -75.99 27.99 -31.39
CA PHE A 572 -75.62 26.73 -30.74
C PHE A 572 -74.81 26.97 -29.46
N ARG A 573 -74.76 25.96 -28.58
CA ARG A 573 -74.12 26.05 -27.25
C ARG A 573 -72.62 25.82 -27.36
N SER A 574 -71.87 26.25 -26.34
CA SER A 574 -70.42 26.01 -26.25
C SER A 574 -70.01 24.54 -26.19
N MET A 575 -70.93 23.66 -25.76
CA MET A 575 -70.72 22.21 -25.75
C MET A 575 -70.99 21.55 -27.12
N ASP A 576 -71.71 22.22 -28.02
CA ASP A 576 -72.00 21.68 -29.35
C ASP A 576 -70.75 21.77 -30.22
N ILE A 577 -70.50 20.74 -31.02
CA ILE A 577 -69.32 20.70 -31.90
C ILE A 577 -69.72 21.30 -33.24
N ILE A 578 -69.19 22.48 -33.54
CA ILE A 578 -69.47 23.22 -34.78
C ILE A 578 -68.22 23.17 -35.67
N ALA A 579 -68.40 22.73 -36.91
CA ALA A 579 -67.32 22.57 -37.86
C ALA A 579 -67.68 23.08 -39.25
N ARG A 580 -66.65 23.47 -39.99
CA ARG A 580 -66.71 23.67 -41.44
C ARG A 580 -66.04 22.47 -42.11
N ILE A 581 -66.79 21.76 -42.95
CA ILE A 581 -66.33 20.52 -43.58
C ILE A 581 -65.93 20.75 -45.04
N GLY A 582 -66.50 21.78 -45.69
CA GLY A 582 -66.27 22.13 -47.09
C GLY A 582 -66.38 23.64 -47.36
N GLY A 583 -66.55 24.02 -48.63
CA GLY A 583 -66.58 25.43 -49.06
C GLY A 583 -67.73 26.22 -48.43
N ASP A 584 -68.95 25.78 -48.68
CA ASP A 584 -70.24 26.27 -48.17
C ASP A 584 -70.83 25.38 -47.07
N GLU A 585 -70.17 24.26 -46.78
CA GLU A 585 -70.70 23.17 -45.94
C GLU A 585 -70.26 23.27 -44.48
N PHE A 586 -71.23 23.27 -43.58
CA PHE A 586 -71.02 23.29 -42.14
C PHE A 586 -71.76 22.14 -41.47
N VAL A 587 -71.21 21.64 -40.38
CA VAL A 587 -71.84 20.58 -39.60
C VAL A 587 -71.83 20.94 -38.13
N VAL A 588 -72.94 20.67 -37.46
CA VAL A 588 -73.07 20.77 -36.02
C VAL A 588 -73.47 19.43 -35.44
N LEU A 589 -72.70 18.92 -34.50
CA LEU A 589 -73.14 17.85 -33.62
C LEU A 589 -73.68 18.48 -32.33
N ALA A 590 -75.01 18.58 -32.25
CA ALA A 590 -75.69 19.12 -31.09
C ALA A 590 -75.84 18.04 -30.01
N ILE A 591 -75.35 18.34 -28.81
CA ILE A 591 -75.29 17.40 -27.70
C ILE A 591 -76.54 17.56 -26.82
N ASP A 592 -77.14 16.43 -26.46
CA ASP A 592 -78.42 16.35 -25.73
C ASP A 592 -79.53 17.14 -26.42
N CYS A 593 -79.67 16.91 -27.72
CA CYS A 593 -80.62 17.62 -28.57
C CYS A 593 -81.50 16.64 -29.34
N THR A 594 -82.81 16.84 -29.24
CA THR A 594 -83.82 16.11 -30.01
C THR A 594 -84.24 16.89 -31.25
N ILE A 595 -84.85 16.19 -32.22
CA ILE A 595 -85.39 16.83 -33.43
C ILE A 595 -86.46 17.90 -33.12
N ARG A 596 -87.17 17.79 -31.98
CA ARG A 596 -88.16 18.79 -31.54
C ARG A 596 -87.50 20.07 -31.08
N GLU A 597 -86.42 19.96 -30.30
CA GLU A 597 -85.63 21.10 -29.84
C GLU A 597 -84.90 21.77 -30.99
N PHE A 598 -84.43 20.99 -31.96
CA PHE A 598 -83.85 21.54 -33.18
C PHE A 598 -84.82 22.43 -33.95
N ARG A 599 -86.14 22.16 -33.96
CA ARG A 599 -87.10 23.09 -34.60
C ARG A 599 -87.10 24.46 -33.94
N ILE A 600 -86.84 24.53 -32.64
CA ILE A 600 -86.72 25.80 -31.90
C ILE A 600 -85.39 26.48 -32.25
N ILE A 601 -84.29 25.71 -32.28
CA ILE A 601 -82.97 26.20 -32.67
C ILE A 601 -82.97 26.71 -34.12
N ARG A 602 -83.59 25.98 -35.05
CA ARG A 602 -83.77 26.36 -36.45
C ARG A 602 -84.53 27.67 -36.56
N ARG A 603 -85.64 27.84 -35.85
CA ARG A 603 -86.37 29.13 -35.83
C ARG A 603 -85.51 30.28 -35.32
N ARG A 604 -84.69 30.05 -34.29
CA ARG A 604 -83.73 31.06 -33.79
C ARG A 604 -82.64 31.37 -34.81
N LEU A 605 -82.17 30.37 -35.55
CA LEU A 605 -81.19 30.54 -36.62
C LEU A 605 -81.80 31.34 -37.77
N ASP A 606 -83.02 31.02 -38.18
CA ASP A 606 -83.75 31.72 -39.24
C ASP A 606 -83.99 33.19 -38.86
N GLN A 607 -84.43 33.45 -37.62
CA GLN A 607 -84.56 34.83 -37.11
C GLN A 607 -83.20 35.55 -37.09
N ALA A 608 -82.12 34.89 -36.68
CA ALA A 608 -80.79 35.49 -36.66
C ALA A 608 -80.25 35.77 -38.08
N LEU A 609 -80.62 34.94 -39.07
CA LEU A 609 -80.35 35.17 -40.48
C LEU A 609 -81.15 36.36 -41.01
N ASP A 610 -82.44 36.45 -40.69
CA ASP A 610 -83.29 37.59 -41.07
C ASP A 610 -82.78 38.91 -40.48
N GLU A 611 -82.41 38.91 -39.18
CA GLU A 611 -81.81 40.05 -38.50
C GLU A 611 -80.47 40.43 -39.15
N TYR A 612 -79.61 39.45 -39.47
CA TYR A 612 -78.37 39.69 -40.19
C TYR A 612 -78.65 40.30 -41.56
N ASN A 613 -79.55 39.73 -42.36
CA ASN A 613 -79.86 40.23 -43.70
C ASN A 613 -80.49 41.63 -43.69
N ALA A 614 -81.29 41.96 -42.67
CA ALA A 614 -81.91 43.28 -42.52
C ALA A 614 -80.94 44.36 -42.02
N SER A 615 -79.91 43.97 -41.25
CA SER A 615 -78.95 44.91 -40.64
C SER A 615 -77.60 44.95 -41.34
N SER A 616 -77.25 43.92 -42.10
CA SER A 616 -76.01 43.85 -42.85
C SER A 616 -76.15 44.72 -44.09
N ASN A 617 -75.26 45.71 -44.23
CA ASN A 617 -75.20 46.56 -45.43
C ASN A 617 -74.52 45.83 -46.60
N GLN A 618 -74.80 44.53 -46.75
CA GLN A 618 -74.15 43.62 -47.70
C GLN A 618 -74.99 43.51 -48.98
N GLU A 619 -74.31 43.37 -50.11
CA GLU A 619 -74.95 43.26 -51.44
C GLU A 619 -75.51 41.85 -51.73
N PHE A 620 -75.41 40.92 -50.77
CA PHE A 620 -75.93 39.56 -50.87
C PHE A 620 -76.94 39.28 -49.75
N HIS A 621 -77.86 38.35 -50.03
CA HIS A 621 -78.80 37.82 -49.05
C HIS A 621 -78.31 36.45 -48.58
N LEU A 622 -78.01 36.32 -47.29
CA LEU A 622 -77.53 35.07 -46.71
C LEU A 622 -78.71 34.12 -46.44
N SER A 623 -78.78 33.04 -47.19
CA SER A 623 -79.77 31.98 -46.99
C SER A 623 -79.07 30.63 -46.82
N VAL A 624 -79.65 29.73 -46.03
CA VAL A 624 -79.07 28.41 -45.78
C VAL A 624 -80.10 27.30 -45.80
N SER A 625 -79.69 26.15 -46.30
CA SER A 625 -80.40 24.88 -46.18
C SER A 625 -79.77 24.04 -45.08
N ALA A 626 -80.59 23.25 -44.38
CA ALA A 626 -80.24 22.46 -43.21
C ALA A 626 -80.92 21.07 -43.19
N GLY A 627 -80.14 20.01 -43.28
CA GLY A 627 -80.59 18.64 -43.02
C GLY A 627 -80.25 18.20 -41.59
N ALA A 628 -81.14 17.46 -40.93
CA ALA A 628 -80.92 17.00 -39.56
C ALA A 628 -81.16 15.50 -39.41
N ALA A 629 -80.19 14.79 -38.84
CA ALA A 629 -80.23 13.35 -38.58
C ALA A 629 -80.15 13.07 -37.06
N PRO A 630 -81.25 12.60 -36.43
CA PRO A 630 -81.24 12.24 -35.01
C PRO A 630 -80.57 10.88 -34.81
N CYS A 631 -79.64 10.80 -33.85
CA CYS A 631 -79.06 9.53 -33.45
C CYS A 631 -80.01 8.82 -32.45
N ILE A 632 -80.89 7.97 -32.97
CA ILE A 632 -81.96 7.29 -32.18
C ILE A 632 -81.38 6.10 -31.37
N SER A 633 -81.98 5.82 -30.21
CA SER A 633 -81.51 4.91 -29.13
C SER A 633 -81.27 3.44 -29.53
N GLU A 634 -81.79 2.93 -30.65
CA GLU A 634 -81.77 1.49 -30.96
C GLU A 634 -80.73 1.09 -32.02
N SER A 635 -79.87 2.00 -32.50
CA SER A 635 -78.86 1.69 -33.52
C SER A 635 -77.48 2.29 -33.21
N THR A 636 -76.43 1.53 -33.54
CA THR A 636 -75.02 1.97 -33.49
C THR A 636 -74.68 2.74 -34.76
N TYR A 637 -74.79 4.06 -34.71
CA TYR A 637 -74.38 4.93 -35.82
C TYR A 637 -72.90 5.30 -35.72
N THR A 638 -72.21 5.29 -36.85
CA THR A 638 -70.93 6.00 -37.03
C THR A 638 -71.20 7.47 -37.37
N ILE A 639 -70.20 8.34 -37.17
CA ILE A 639 -70.33 9.75 -37.54
C ILE A 639 -70.58 9.92 -39.04
N ASP A 640 -69.96 9.08 -39.88
CA ASP A 640 -70.12 9.12 -41.33
C ASP A 640 -71.56 8.77 -41.75
N GLN A 641 -72.19 7.78 -41.11
CA GLN A 641 -73.60 7.43 -41.36
C GLN A 641 -74.56 8.56 -40.98
N LEU A 642 -74.31 9.26 -39.85
CA LEU A 642 -75.12 10.42 -39.47
C LEU A 642 -74.93 11.59 -40.44
N MET A 643 -73.72 11.78 -40.96
CA MET A 643 -73.43 12.79 -41.97
C MET A 643 -74.16 12.47 -43.29
N GLU A 644 -74.16 11.21 -43.74
CA GLU A 644 -74.89 10.77 -44.94
C GLU A 644 -76.41 10.97 -44.81
N GLU A 645 -76.99 10.64 -43.65
CA GLU A 645 -78.41 10.82 -43.41
C GLU A 645 -78.81 12.30 -43.35
N ALA A 646 -77.99 13.13 -42.70
CA ALA A 646 -78.24 14.57 -42.64
C ALA A 646 -78.09 15.23 -44.01
N ASP A 647 -77.11 14.81 -44.82
CA ASP A 647 -76.95 15.29 -46.20
C ASP A 647 -78.14 14.88 -47.09
N ALA A 648 -78.66 13.66 -46.93
CA ALA A 648 -79.86 13.23 -47.64
C ALA A 648 -81.09 14.10 -47.31
N GLU A 649 -81.26 14.50 -46.04
CA GLU A 649 -82.30 15.45 -45.63
C GLU A 649 -82.06 16.87 -46.15
N LEU A 650 -80.81 17.33 -46.15
CA LEU A 650 -80.41 18.62 -46.72
C LEU A 650 -80.78 18.69 -48.21
N TYR A 651 -80.50 17.63 -48.96
CA TYR A 651 -80.84 17.53 -50.38
C TYR A 651 -82.36 17.55 -50.62
N LYS A 652 -83.16 16.97 -49.72
CA LYS A 652 -84.64 17.06 -49.78
C LYS A 652 -85.12 18.50 -49.58
N GLU A 653 -84.52 19.24 -48.66
CA GLU A 653 -84.86 20.66 -48.43
C GLU A 653 -84.48 21.52 -49.63
N LYS A 654 -83.26 21.37 -50.18
CA LYS A 654 -82.83 22.08 -51.38
C LYS A 654 -83.75 21.83 -52.58
N LYS A 655 -84.28 20.61 -52.74
CA LYS A 655 -85.27 20.29 -53.79
C LYS A 655 -86.63 20.97 -53.58
N LYS A 656 -87.05 21.20 -52.34
CA LYS A 656 -88.29 21.94 -52.04
C LYS A 656 -88.13 23.41 -52.38
N LYS A 657 -87.02 24.04 -51.98
CA LYS A 657 -86.71 25.45 -52.27
C LYS A 657 -86.52 25.77 -53.77
N LYS A 658 -86.28 24.77 -54.64
CA LYS A 658 -86.18 24.96 -56.10
C LYS A 658 -87.52 24.89 -56.84
N LYS A 659 -88.62 24.53 -56.16
CA LYS A 659 -89.97 24.43 -56.74
C LYS A 659 -90.90 25.60 -56.39
N ASP A 660 -90.51 26.38 -55.38
CA ASP A 660 -91.06 27.70 -55.04
C ASP A 660 -90.10 28.77 -55.57
#